data_AF-A0A0A1D2D2-F1
#
_entry.id   AF-A0A0A1D2D2-F1
#
_cell.length_a   1.000
_cell.length_b   1.000
_cell.length_c   1.000
_cell.angle_alpha   90.00
_cell.angle_beta   90.00
_cell.angle_gamma   90.00
#
_symmetry.space_group_name_H-M   'P 1'
#
loop_
_entity.id
_entity.type
_entity.pdbx_description
1 polymer ?
#
loop_
_entity_poly.entity_id
_entity_poly.type
_entity_poly.pdbx_seq_one_letter_code
_entity_poly.pdbx_strand_id
1 'polypeptide(L)'
;MRGRPNALELPFCREEELADIVSAIRAEDCRAVFLTSESGLGASTILAKLAEAAKEYVPVLTVHGSQSLARIPFGVLTPYLNLQDTPTEAFRLGVLRQVLAAIDARQGELGGAETGSGDLPLVVIDDAHAIDEGTAELLVSLVMSGTINIVASHSKRHRMPDPLPKLWSTGMAENLVLHPLSQEQGHTFCELMLAGPVFPATSWHYWSTAAGNPLFLSLLINEAVEQGHLNKDAGTWVGEPEPHVHGRGLEDAVTRVLRGLTREGQEALNLVALAEPLAESDLKRLVSGKAIKELLDWPLINRQSPSSDLLVLANPIYGQVIREIVPVAQSRVLHEQLIGDLTDDGGNKESLLRRVLWAVEVGIEVSDATLLRAAILASKLFQSTTSLHLAQEIHGANFQLRATMVKARAKYNLGDYRGAFTLLELPQNPANVHDLIFGALLRASTRSALGMPVAMLMADAQDLRKAGATMALADPGEAETIHAYSQSSALMVELIGLSRAGRYAEMTKLTALLAAQQGLPTAADRLNRTIALTMDSERLTAQGFPEQGAQRAAEAFALEHSEETDVFFLPESIMLRHLTAMLCAGYWSAATGAMDQFSMEDGPIVFTFGGGASVVRGMAMVRTGAFTDALKVLRGGLDSLQRSDPQQLLGYCMAMAAYCAARLGQRELAASLLREHVDSTGMFVVLAHERAYLSAARQLLLPDGGGLAELLAQADAARDSESAMVELNALVLALELGDESFAGRAAEVAAGVEGPWARGMCLYAAALHNGDGQGLNEAGKFLHHAGVMGFAKLALAKSAALLNGTGLKDQARKSRQGLGKLAATGVSVSGMAGAGDGGALTRREREIAGLAAQGLTDREIAQKLTLSLRTVEGHLYRAYAKLGISTREELPEAL
;
A
#
# COMPACT_ATOMS: atom_id res chain seq x y z
N MET A 1 -13.44 -34.66 12.95
CA MET A 1 -12.18 -34.72 13.72
C MET A 1 -11.14 -33.94 12.93
N ARG A 2 -11.02 -32.64 13.21
CA ARG A 2 -10.05 -31.74 12.56
C ARG A 2 -8.71 -31.94 13.27
N GLY A 3 -7.66 -32.22 12.52
CA GLY A 3 -6.30 -32.34 13.06
C GLY A 3 -5.93 -31.04 13.77
N ARG A 4 -5.47 -31.16 15.02
CA ARG A 4 -4.70 -30.07 15.64
C ARG A 4 -3.48 -29.81 14.73
N PRO A 5 -3.16 -28.56 14.38
CA PRO A 5 -1.88 -28.29 13.76
C PRO A 5 -0.80 -28.80 14.73
N ASN A 6 0.12 -29.65 14.24
CA ASN A 6 1.42 -29.79 14.86
C ASN A 6 1.98 -28.37 15.08
N ALA A 7 2.75 -28.14 16.15
CA ALA A 7 3.42 -26.85 16.39
C ALA A 7 4.00 -26.31 15.07
N LEU A 8 3.31 -25.34 14.48
CA LEU A 8 3.55 -24.88 13.11
C LEU A 8 4.94 -24.26 13.10
N GLU A 9 5.85 -24.78 12.28
CA GLU A 9 7.06 -24.05 11.94
C GLU A 9 6.64 -22.70 11.38
N LEU A 10 7.10 -21.61 12.02
CA LEU A 10 6.81 -20.26 11.57
C LEU A 10 7.37 -20.07 10.14
N PRO A 11 6.63 -19.42 9.23
CA PRO A 11 7.15 -19.07 7.92
C PRO A 11 8.43 -18.28 8.01
N PHE A 12 9.30 -18.50 7.03
CA PHE A 12 10.54 -17.78 6.88
C PHE A 12 10.36 -16.70 5.81
N CYS A 13 10.65 -15.44 6.17
CA CYS A 13 10.51 -14.26 5.30
C CYS A 13 11.69 -13.29 5.52
N ARG A 14 12.89 -13.84 5.70
CA ARG A 14 14.13 -13.12 6.04
C ARG A 14 15.30 -13.59 5.19
N GLU A 15 15.05 -13.75 3.89
CA GLU A 15 16.00 -14.23 2.90
C GLU A 15 17.20 -13.27 2.77
N GLU A 16 16.97 -11.96 2.85
CA GLU A 16 18.02 -10.94 2.77
C GLU A 16 18.95 -11.01 3.98
N GLU A 17 18.41 -11.03 5.20
CA GLU A 17 19.24 -11.09 6.41
C GLU A 17 20.02 -12.41 6.49
N LEU A 18 19.43 -13.52 6.01
CA LEU A 18 20.14 -14.80 5.89
C LEU A 18 21.28 -14.72 4.87
N ALA A 19 21.07 -14.07 3.73
CA ALA A 19 22.10 -13.87 2.73
C ALA A 19 23.25 -12.99 3.26
N ASP A 20 22.93 -11.95 4.03
CA ASP A 20 23.92 -11.07 4.67
C ASP A 20 24.78 -11.84 5.69
N ILE A 21 24.17 -12.68 6.53
CA ILE A 21 24.89 -13.54 7.48
C ILE A 21 25.84 -14.49 6.74
N VAL A 22 25.36 -15.14 5.68
CA VAL A 22 26.17 -16.07 4.88
C VAL A 22 27.31 -15.33 4.18
N SER A 23 27.06 -14.13 3.67
CA SER A 23 28.09 -13.28 3.04
C SER A 23 29.15 -12.86 4.04
N ALA A 24 28.75 -12.41 5.23
CA ALA A 24 29.67 -11.99 6.29
C ALA A 24 30.58 -13.12 6.76
N ILE A 25 30.06 -14.34 6.95
CA ILE A 25 30.86 -15.50 7.41
C ILE A 25 31.84 -16.00 6.34
N ARG A 26 31.56 -15.72 5.06
CA ARG A 26 32.44 -16.08 3.94
C ARG A 26 33.53 -15.05 3.68
N ALA A 27 33.45 -13.87 4.29
CA ALA A 27 34.52 -12.87 4.19
C ALA A 27 35.79 -13.36 4.91
N GLU A 28 36.97 -13.04 4.38
CA GLU A 28 38.25 -13.56 4.93
C GLU A 28 38.56 -13.02 6.34
N ASP A 29 38.04 -11.84 6.67
CA ASP A 29 38.28 -11.07 7.88
C ASP A 29 37.20 -11.23 8.96
N CYS A 30 36.03 -11.77 8.62
CA CYS A 30 34.94 -12.01 9.57
C CYS A 30 34.82 -13.50 9.93
N ARG A 31 34.83 -13.79 11.23
CA ARG A 31 34.74 -15.15 11.79
C ARG A 31 33.61 -15.32 12.81
N ALA A 32 32.95 -14.23 13.17
CA ALA A 32 31.80 -14.26 14.07
C ALA A 32 30.72 -13.26 13.64
N VAL A 33 29.47 -13.68 13.65
CA VAL A 33 28.33 -12.78 13.44
C VAL A 33 27.44 -12.83 14.68
N PHE A 34 27.24 -11.68 15.30
CA PHE A 34 26.29 -11.53 16.40
C PHE A 34 24.96 -10.98 15.87
N LEU A 35 23.87 -11.68 16.18
CA LEU A 35 22.51 -11.25 15.86
C LEU A 35 21.90 -10.60 17.10
N THR A 36 21.90 -9.27 17.13
CA THR A 36 21.19 -8.52 18.17
C THR A 36 19.69 -8.59 17.89
N SER A 37 18.91 -9.20 18.78
CA SER A 37 17.48 -9.41 18.58
C SER A 37 16.68 -9.20 19.86
N GLU A 38 15.50 -8.60 19.73
CA GLU A 38 14.48 -8.58 20.78
C GLU A 38 13.63 -9.86 20.75
N SER A 39 12.92 -10.13 21.84
CA SER A 39 12.10 -11.33 21.97
C SER A 39 11.05 -11.43 20.85
N GLY A 40 10.99 -12.58 20.18
CA GLY A 40 9.99 -12.88 19.15
C GLY A 40 10.33 -12.41 17.73
N LEU A 41 11.45 -11.70 17.50
CA LEU A 41 11.81 -11.20 16.15
C LEU A 41 12.31 -12.26 15.16
N GLY A 42 12.52 -13.50 15.61
CA GLY A 42 12.85 -14.64 14.75
C GLY A 42 14.33 -15.02 14.68
N ALA A 43 15.17 -14.58 15.63
CA ALA A 43 16.60 -14.94 15.67
C ALA A 43 16.82 -16.46 15.64
N SER A 44 16.13 -17.22 16.50
CA SER A 44 16.19 -18.67 16.53
C SER A 44 15.79 -19.32 15.20
N THR A 45 14.82 -18.74 14.49
CA THR A 45 14.37 -19.23 13.17
C THR A 45 15.45 -19.01 12.10
N ILE A 46 16.08 -17.84 12.08
CA ILE A 46 17.21 -17.57 11.17
C ILE A 46 18.37 -18.51 11.48
N LEU A 47 18.73 -18.68 12.75
CA LEU A 47 19.79 -19.59 13.17
C LEU A 47 19.51 -21.05 12.77
N ALA A 48 18.27 -21.50 12.90
CA ALA A 48 17.86 -22.83 12.47
C ALA A 48 17.95 -23.01 10.95
N LYS A 49 17.50 -22.02 10.16
CA LYS A 49 17.61 -22.04 8.69
C LYS A 49 19.06 -21.99 8.22
N LEU A 50 19.90 -21.18 8.86
CA LEU A 50 21.33 -21.14 8.61
C LEU A 50 21.98 -22.49 8.92
N ALA A 51 21.70 -23.05 10.09
CA ALA A 51 22.24 -24.35 10.49
C ALA A 51 21.85 -25.44 9.49
N GLU A 52 20.59 -25.46 9.03
CA GLU A 52 20.12 -26.44 8.06
C GLU A 52 20.78 -26.28 6.69
N ALA A 53 20.88 -25.04 6.18
CA ALA A 53 21.55 -24.76 4.91
C ALA A 53 23.06 -25.04 4.96
N ALA A 54 23.70 -24.81 6.11
CA ALA A 54 25.15 -25.01 6.27
C ALA A 54 25.55 -26.48 6.45
N LYS A 55 24.65 -27.35 6.95
CA LYS A 55 24.92 -28.79 7.16
C LYS A 55 25.27 -29.55 5.89
N GLU A 56 24.96 -29.02 4.71
CA GLU A 56 25.35 -29.64 3.43
C GLU A 56 26.80 -29.34 3.04
N TYR A 57 27.42 -28.33 3.65
CA TYR A 57 28.72 -27.79 3.22
C TYR A 57 29.80 -27.80 4.31
N VAL A 58 29.41 -27.61 5.58
CA VAL A 58 30.34 -27.52 6.72
C VAL A 58 29.81 -28.25 7.95
N PRO A 59 30.68 -28.71 8.86
CA PRO A 59 30.24 -29.26 10.14
C PRO A 59 29.54 -28.19 10.97
N VAL A 60 28.30 -28.44 11.43
CA VAL A 60 27.50 -27.50 12.22
C VAL A 60 27.28 -28.01 13.65
N LEU A 61 27.63 -27.19 14.65
CA LEU A 61 27.26 -27.38 16.06
C LEU A 61 26.23 -26.35 16.48
N THR A 62 25.13 -26.79 17.09
CA THR A 62 24.10 -25.91 17.65
C THR A 62 24.19 -25.89 19.17
N VAL A 63 24.27 -24.71 19.76
CA VAL A 63 24.32 -24.49 21.21
C VAL A 63 23.13 -23.61 21.58
N HIS A 64 22.36 -24.00 22.59
CA HIS A 64 21.28 -23.18 23.12
C HIS A 64 21.64 -22.70 24.52
N GLY A 65 21.73 -21.38 24.68
CA GLY A 65 21.91 -20.71 25.95
C GLY A 65 20.74 -20.99 26.88
N SER A 66 21.03 -21.10 28.18
CA SER A 66 20.00 -21.33 29.20
C SER A 66 20.40 -20.67 30.50
N GLN A 67 19.52 -19.86 31.07
CA GLN A 67 19.79 -19.18 32.34
C GLN A 67 20.08 -20.16 33.49
N SER A 68 19.52 -21.36 33.46
CA SER A 68 19.81 -22.39 34.47
C SER A 68 21.20 -23.01 34.30
N LEU A 69 21.73 -23.04 33.06
CA LEU A 69 23.05 -23.59 32.73
C LEU A 69 24.16 -22.54 32.72
N ALA A 70 23.84 -21.25 32.65
CA ALA A 70 24.81 -20.15 32.63
C ALA A 70 25.75 -20.12 33.86
N ARG A 71 25.35 -20.76 34.97
CA ARG A 71 26.16 -20.89 36.20
C ARG A 71 26.93 -22.20 36.31
N ILE A 72 26.73 -23.13 35.36
CA ILE A 72 27.38 -24.44 35.33
C ILE A 72 28.54 -24.36 34.32
N PRO A 73 29.80 -24.59 34.72
CA PRO A 73 30.93 -24.57 33.80
C PRO A 73 30.74 -25.55 32.64
N PHE A 74 30.83 -25.05 31.41
CA PHE A 74 30.57 -25.80 30.17
C PHE A 74 29.19 -26.44 30.08
N GLY A 75 28.21 -25.95 30.84
CA GLY A 75 26.89 -26.58 30.97
C GLY A 75 26.15 -26.74 29.66
N VAL A 76 26.22 -25.73 28.79
CA VAL A 76 25.57 -25.72 27.47
C VAL A 76 26.24 -26.66 26.45
N LEU A 77 27.48 -27.09 26.71
CA LEU A 77 28.21 -28.03 25.86
C LEU A 77 27.95 -29.50 26.22
N THR A 78 27.23 -29.78 27.31
CA THR A 78 26.91 -31.15 27.77
C THR A 78 26.48 -32.12 26.65
N PRO A 79 25.65 -31.74 25.66
CA PRO A 79 25.29 -32.65 24.55
C PRO A 79 26.48 -33.15 23.72
N TYR A 80 27.62 -32.45 23.78
CA TYR A 80 28.86 -32.75 23.07
C TYR A 80 29.93 -33.35 23.98
N LEU A 81 29.63 -33.54 25.27
CA LEU A 81 30.57 -34.04 26.27
C LEU A 81 30.18 -35.45 26.74
N ASN A 82 31.18 -36.35 26.75
CA ASN A 82 31.08 -37.65 27.39
C ASN A 82 31.54 -37.53 28.85
N LEU A 83 30.60 -37.26 29.75
CA LEU A 83 30.82 -36.97 31.18
C LEU A 83 31.23 -38.18 32.04
N GLN A 84 31.86 -39.21 31.48
CA GLN A 84 32.31 -40.37 32.26
C GLN A 84 33.60 -40.12 33.06
N ASP A 85 34.25 -38.95 32.90
CA ASP A 85 35.50 -38.61 33.61
C ASP A 85 35.43 -37.20 34.25
N THR A 86 35.66 -37.09 35.57
CA THR A 86 36.06 -35.81 36.23
C THR A 86 36.78 -36.06 37.58
N PRO A 87 37.61 -35.12 38.11
CA PRO A 87 38.41 -34.05 37.49
C PRO A 87 39.89 -34.03 38.01
N THR A 88 40.85 -33.32 37.40
CA THR A 88 41.33 -31.99 37.85
C THR A 88 42.37 -31.40 36.84
N GLU A 89 42.33 -30.09 36.59
CA GLU A 89 43.13 -29.27 35.62
C GLU A 89 43.11 -29.67 34.14
N ALA A 90 43.07 -30.96 33.80
CA ALA A 90 42.89 -31.46 32.44
C ALA A 90 41.47 -31.23 31.87
N PHE A 91 40.55 -30.64 32.65
CA PHE A 91 39.14 -30.54 32.32
C PHE A 91 38.85 -29.62 31.12
N ARG A 92 39.47 -28.43 31.04
CA ARG A 92 39.27 -27.52 29.88
C ARG A 92 39.83 -28.10 28.58
N LEU A 93 41.02 -28.70 28.64
CA LEU A 93 41.63 -29.38 27.50
C LEU A 93 40.83 -30.62 27.10
N GLY A 94 40.23 -31.31 28.07
CA GLY A 94 39.30 -32.42 27.86
C GLY A 94 38.04 -31.96 27.12
N VAL A 95 37.41 -30.87 27.57
CA VAL A 95 36.26 -30.24 26.90
C VAL A 95 36.63 -29.82 25.48
N LEU A 96 37.75 -29.14 25.29
CA LEU A 96 38.24 -28.72 23.96
C LEU A 96 38.41 -29.91 23.01
N ARG A 97 39.07 -30.98 23.46
CA ARG A 97 39.27 -32.20 22.66
C ARG A 97 37.94 -32.85 22.28
N GLN A 98 36.98 -32.88 23.19
CA GLN A 98 35.66 -33.47 22.93
C GLN A 98 34.84 -32.62 21.96
N VAL A 99 34.90 -31.29 22.06
CA VAL A 99 34.27 -30.37 21.10
C VAL A 99 34.89 -30.53 19.71
N LEU A 100 36.23 -30.58 19.60
CA LEU A 100 36.91 -30.84 18.33
C LEU A 100 36.54 -32.22 17.76
N ALA A 101 36.50 -33.26 18.60
CA ALA A 101 36.06 -34.59 18.16
C ALA A 101 34.60 -34.59 17.66
N ALA A 102 33.72 -33.78 18.26
CA ALA A 102 32.34 -33.61 17.80
C ALA A 102 32.24 -32.83 16.46
N ILE A 103 33.20 -31.96 16.15
CA ILE A 103 33.36 -31.32 14.83
C ILE A 103 33.80 -32.37 13.81
N ASP A 104 34.88 -33.10 14.11
CA ASP A 104 35.48 -34.10 13.21
C ASP A 104 34.48 -35.22 12.86
N ALA A 105 33.69 -35.67 13.86
CA ALA A 105 32.64 -36.67 13.64
C ALA A 105 31.61 -36.21 12.60
N ARG A 106 31.16 -34.96 12.69
CA ARG A 106 30.22 -34.36 11.72
C ARG A 106 30.86 -34.11 10.36
N GLN A 107 32.16 -33.82 10.33
CA GLN A 107 32.90 -33.72 9.07
C GLN A 107 32.92 -35.05 8.31
N GLY A 108 33.00 -36.18 9.03
CA GLY A 108 32.90 -37.52 8.46
C GLY A 108 31.54 -37.84 7.81
N GLU A 109 30.48 -37.14 8.21
CA GLU A 109 29.11 -37.32 7.69
C GLU A 109 28.88 -36.59 6.35
N LEU A 110 29.70 -35.59 6.00
CA LEU A 110 29.56 -34.72 4.82
C LEU A 110 29.93 -35.36 3.47
N GLY A 111 30.22 -36.66 3.43
CA GLY A 111 30.26 -37.45 2.20
C GLY A 111 31.13 -36.87 1.06
N GLY A 112 32.42 -36.59 1.29
CA GLY A 112 33.43 -36.43 0.23
C GLY A 112 33.20 -35.37 -0.85
N ALA A 113 32.21 -34.47 -0.72
CA ALA A 113 32.14 -33.29 -1.55
C ALA A 113 33.41 -32.47 -1.31
N GLU A 114 34.09 -32.06 -2.38
CA GLU A 114 35.26 -31.17 -2.29
C GLU A 114 34.82 -29.87 -1.61
N THR A 115 34.98 -29.80 -0.28
CA THR A 115 34.90 -28.56 0.48
C THR A 115 35.92 -27.62 -0.14
N GLY A 116 35.48 -26.47 -0.66
CA GLY A 116 36.39 -25.40 -1.04
C GLY A 116 37.35 -25.16 0.13
N SER A 117 38.64 -25.00 -0.16
CA SER A 117 39.74 -25.06 0.81
C SER A 117 39.77 -23.92 1.85
N GLY A 118 38.64 -23.32 2.21
CA GLY A 118 38.50 -22.19 3.13
C GLY A 118 37.25 -22.19 4.02
N ASP A 119 36.36 -23.18 3.92
CA ASP A 119 35.11 -23.21 4.71
C ASP A 119 35.32 -23.87 6.09
N LEU A 120 35.28 -23.05 7.15
CA LEU A 120 35.44 -23.51 8.54
C LEU A 120 34.14 -24.10 9.12
N PRO A 121 34.23 -25.04 10.08
CA PRO A 121 33.10 -25.49 10.89
C PRO A 121 32.32 -24.32 11.51
N LEU A 122 30.99 -24.43 11.55
CA LEU A 122 30.09 -23.40 12.05
C LEU A 122 29.52 -23.78 13.42
N VAL A 123 29.67 -22.90 14.41
CA VAL A 123 28.99 -22.99 15.71
C VAL A 123 27.87 -21.96 15.76
N VAL A 124 26.64 -22.44 15.79
CA VAL A 124 25.42 -21.64 15.93
C VAL A 124 25.03 -21.59 17.40
N ILE A 125 24.92 -20.39 17.97
CA ILE A 125 24.61 -20.17 19.38
C ILE A 125 23.30 -19.39 19.48
N ASP A 126 22.26 -20.01 19.99
CA ASP A 126 21.03 -19.30 20.34
C ASP A 126 21.13 -18.79 21.79
N ASP A 127 20.72 -17.54 22.05
CA ASP A 127 20.78 -16.88 23.36
C ASP A 127 22.19 -16.88 24.00
N ALA A 128 23.18 -16.36 23.29
CA ALA A 128 24.58 -16.29 23.72
C ALA A 128 24.82 -15.51 25.03
N HIS A 129 23.86 -14.69 25.46
CA HIS A 129 23.90 -14.04 26.78
C HIS A 129 23.67 -15.01 27.95
N ALA A 130 23.19 -16.22 27.67
CA ALA A 130 22.85 -17.26 28.64
C ALA A 130 23.80 -18.47 28.58
N ILE A 131 25.02 -18.31 28.07
CA ILE A 131 26.10 -19.30 28.17
C ILE A 131 27.03 -18.98 29.35
N ASP A 132 27.77 -19.96 29.84
CA ASP A 132 28.77 -19.75 30.89
C ASP A 132 30.08 -19.15 30.36
N GLU A 133 30.84 -18.48 31.24
CA GLU A 133 32.08 -17.79 30.89
C GLU A 133 33.16 -18.75 30.35
N GLY A 134 33.21 -19.98 30.87
CA GLY A 134 34.17 -21.00 30.41
C GLY A 134 33.90 -21.43 28.96
N THR A 135 32.64 -21.65 28.60
CA THR A 135 32.23 -21.90 27.20
C THR A 135 32.59 -20.72 26.30
N ALA A 136 32.33 -19.49 26.74
CA ALA A 136 32.66 -18.28 25.98
C ALA A 136 34.17 -18.17 25.70
N GLU A 137 35.03 -18.39 26.70
CA GLU A 137 36.49 -18.38 26.54
C GLU A 137 36.98 -19.41 25.52
N LEU A 138 36.43 -20.62 25.57
CA LEU A 138 36.79 -21.72 24.66
C LEU A 138 36.43 -21.38 23.21
N LEU A 139 35.21 -20.89 22.99
CA LEU A 139 34.71 -20.53 21.67
C LEU A 139 35.49 -19.36 21.05
N VAL A 140 35.79 -18.32 21.83
CA VAL A 140 36.63 -17.19 21.39
C VAL A 140 38.03 -17.68 21.01
N SER A 141 38.62 -18.59 21.78
CA SER A 141 39.95 -19.14 21.49
C SER A 141 39.97 -19.88 20.15
N LEU A 142 38.92 -20.66 19.84
CA LEU A 142 38.76 -21.39 18.58
C LEU A 142 38.52 -20.48 17.36
N VAL A 143 37.80 -19.37 17.56
CA VAL A 143 37.63 -18.34 16.51
C VAL A 143 38.96 -17.65 16.21
N MET A 144 39.67 -17.20 17.25
CA MET A 144 40.96 -16.51 17.10
C MET A 144 42.04 -17.39 16.47
N SER A 145 41.97 -18.72 16.65
CA SER A 145 42.87 -19.68 15.99
C SER A 145 42.46 -20.04 14.56
N GLY A 146 41.37 -19.48 14.04
CA GLY A 146 40.86 -19.78 12.69
C GLY A 146 40.35 -21.22 12.57
N THR A 147 39.80 -21.78 13.64
CA THR A 147 39.33 -23.19 13.69
C THR A 147 37.83 -23.30 13.47
N ILE A 148 37.05 -22.30 13.86
CA ILE A 148 35.59 -22.26 13.69
C ILE A 148 35.11 -20.87 13.28
N ASN A 149 33.93 -20.83 12.66
CA ASN A 149 33.10 -19.64 12.55
C ASN A 149 31.97 -19.70 13.59
N ILE A 150 31.53 -18.55 14.10
CA ILE A 150 30.41 -18.45 15.06
C ILE A 150 29.28 -17.59 14.50
N VAL A 151 28.03 -18.02 14.70
CA VAL A 151 26.86 -17.14 14.59
C VAL A 151 26.04 -17.23 15.86
N ALA A 152 25.83 -16.11 16.52
CA ALA A 152 25.31 -16.06 17.87
C ALA A 152 24.18 -15.05 18.02
N SER A 153 22.98 -15.46 18.46
CA SER A 153 21.92 -14.52 18.83
C SER A 153 22.12 -13.98 20.25
N HIS A 154 21.76 -12.72 20.49
CA HIS A 154 21.67 -12.18 21.85
C HIS A 154 20.65 -11.05 21.96
N SER A 155 20.23 -10.76 23.20
CA SER A 155 19.37 -9.62 23.51
C SER A 155 20.17 -8.45 24.07
N LYS A 156 19.74 -7.20 23.82
CA LYS A 156 20.31 -6.01 24.46
C LYS A 156 19.98 -5.91 25.96
N ARG A 157 18.93 -6.60 26.39
CA ARG A 157 18.45 -6.60 27.79
C ARG A 157 19.44 -7.27 28.75
N HIS A 158 20.30 -8.13 28.21
CA HIS A 158 21.21 -8.95 28.98
C HIS A 158 22.65 -8.73 28.50
N ARG A 159 23.57 -8.65 29.45
CA ARG A 159 24.99 -8.54 29.14
C ARG A 159 25.50 -9.91 28.70
N MET A 160 26.19 -9.97 27.56
CA MET A 160 26.90 -11.17 27.13
C MET A 160 28.12 -11.44 28.01
N PRO A 161 28.56 -12.71 28.13
CA PRO A 161 29.84 -13.04 28.77
C PRO A 161 31.01 -12.26 28.14
N ASP A 162 31.86 -11.67 28.98
CA ASP A 162 32.92 -10.72 28.59
C ASP A 162 33.90 -11.17 27.50
N PRO A 163 34.22 -12.48 27.33
CA PRO A 163 35.06 -12.92 26.22
C PRO A 163 34.46 -12.67 24.83
N LEU A 164 33.15 -12.86 24.64
CA LEU A 164 32.51 -12.78 23.32
C LEU A 164 32.60 -11.39 22.68
N PRO A 165 32.28 -10.28 23.39
CA PRO A 165 32.45 -8.93 22.86
C PRO A 165 33.87 -8.57 22.41
N LYS A 166 34.90 -9.27 22.89
CA LYS A 166 36.30 -8.98 22.50
C LYS A 166 36.54 -9.24 21.02
N LEU A 167 35.76 -10.11 20.37
CA LEU A 167 35.87 -10.37 18.93
C LEU A 167 35.55 -9.13 18.08
N TRP A 168 34.74 -8.19 18.56
CA TRP A 168 34.54 -6.90 17.90
C TRP A 168 35.81 -6.05 17.91
N SER A 169 36.53 -6.04 19.03
CA SER A 169 37.76 -5.24 19.18
C SER A 169 38.92 -5.73 18.29
N THR A 170 38.88 -6.99 17.88
CA THR A 170 39.87 -7.60 16.98
C THR A 170 39.49 -7.51 15.50
N GLY A 171 38.32 -6.93 15.18
CA GLY A 171 37.80 -6.84 13.81
C GLY A 171 37.30 -8.17 13.23
N MET A 172 37.19 -9.23 14.05
CA MET A 172 36.80 -10.58 13.60
C MET A 172 35.29 -10.82 13.69
N ALA A 173 34.52 -9.86 14.19
CA ALA A 173 33.09 -9.99 14.38
C ALA A 173 32.28 -8.84 13.79
N GLU A 174 31.15 -9.19 13.17
CA GLU A 174 30.11 -8.24 12.78
C GLU A 174 28.90 -8.34 13.74
N ASN A 175 28.12 -7.26 13.83
CA ASN A 175 26.87 -7.24 14.58
C ASN A 175 25.72 -6.83 13.66
N LEU A 176 24.80 -7.75 13.43
CA LEU A 176 23.59 -7.53 12.65
C LEU A 176 22.42 -7.35 13.62
N VAL A 177 21.70 -6.23 13.49
CA VAL A 177 20.53 -5.93 14.32
C VAL A 177 19.29 -6.40 13.57
N LEU A 178 18.53 -7.32 14.18
CA LEU A 178 17.27 -7.75 13.61
C LEU A 178 16.20 -6.70 13.89
N HIS A 179 15.62 -6.18 12.82
CA HIS A 179 14.49 -5.28 12.85
C HIS A 179 13.17 -6.07 12.75
N PRO A 180 12.04 -5.52 13.21
CA PRO A 180 10.72 -6.08 12.90
C PRO A 180 10.53 -6.28 11.38
N LEU A 181 9.67 -7.23 10.99
CA LEU A 181 9.37 -7.46 9.58
C LEU A 181 8.84 -6.17 8.94
N SER A 182 9.28 -5.89 7.71
CA SER A 182 8.67 -4.84 6.89
C SER A 182 7.20 -5.18 6.60
N GLN A 183 6.42 -4.21 6.14
CA GLN A 183 5.02 -4.44 5.74
C GLN A 183 4.91 -5.51 4.65
N GLU A 184 5.82 -5.52 3.68
CA GLU A 184 5.88 -6.51 2.60
C GLU A 184 6.22 -7.91 3.12
N GLN A 185 7.23 -8.01 3.99
CA GLN A 185 7.57 -9.26 4.66
C GLN A 185 6.40 -9.74 5.54
N GLY A 186 5.71 -8.83 6.23
CA GLY A 186 4.54 -9.11 7.04
C GLY A 186 3.35 -9.62 6.24
N HIS A 187 3.10 -9.04 5.06
CA HIS A 187 2.09 -9.53 4.12
C HIS A 187 2.41 -10.95 3.66
N THR A 188 3.64 -11.18 3.18
CA THR A 188 4.14 -12.50 2.75
C THR A 188 4.04 -13.52 3.88
N PHE A 189 4.39 -13.13 5.11
CA PHE A 189 4.27 -13.97 6.30
C PHE A 189 2.81 -14.40 6.54
N CYS A 190 1.85 -13.48 6.39
CA CYS A 190 0.43 -13.80 6.52
C CYS A 190 -0.02 -14.81 5.45
N GLU A 191 0.36 -14.61 4.17
CA GLU A 191 0.00 -15.51 3.08
C GLU A 191 0.54 -16.93 3.28
N LEU A 192 1.79 -17.04 3.74
CA LEU A 192 2.43 -18.32 4.04
C LEU A 192 1.80 -19.01 5.25
N MET A 193 1.53 -18.27 6.34
CA MET A 193 0.84 -18.79 7.53
C MET A 193 -0.54 -19.35 7.19
N LEU A 194 -1.28 -18.67 6.32
CA LEU A 194 -2.68 -18.98 5.99
C LEU A 194 -2.83 -19.86 4.74
N ALA A 195 -1.72 -20.22 4.09
CA ALA A 195 -1.66 -21.02 2.87
C ALA A 195 -2.62 -20.50 1.77
N GLY A 196 -2.56 -19.19 1.50
CA GLY A 196 -3.38 -18.57 0.45
C GLY A 196 -3.29 -17.04 0.46
N PRO A 197 -3.88 -16.38 -0.56
CA PRO A 197 -3.85 -14.93 -0.67
C PRO A 197 -4.58 -14.28 0.51
N VAL A 198 -4.00 -13.20 1.03
CA VAL A 198 -4.55 -12.43 2.15
C VAL A 198 -4.91 -11.05 1.65
N PHE A 199 -6.07 -10.57 2.03
CA PHE A 199 -6.49 -9.23 1.67
C PHE A 199 -5.53 -8.17 2.28
N PRO A 200 -4.99 -7.20 1.50
CA PRO A 200 -3.92 -6.32 1.99
C PRO A 200 -4.23 -5.57 3.29
N ALA A 201 -5.45 -5.05 3.44
CA ALA A 201 -5.87 -4.36 4.67
C ALA A 201 -5.85 -5.31 5.88
N THR A 202 -6.24 -6.58 5.68
CA THR A 202 -6.19 -7.62 6.71
C THR A 202 -4.76 -7.87 7.17
N SER A 203 -3.84 -8.12 6.24
CA SER A 203 -2.43 -8.35 6.60
C SER A 203 -1.79 -7.13 7.25
N TRP A 204 -2.13 -5.92 6.78
CA TRP A 204 -1.64 -4.67 7.37
C TRP A 204 -2.13 -4.52 8.81
N HIS A 205 -3.40 -4.84 9.10
CA HIS A 205 -3.96 -4.79 10.45
C HIS A 205 -3.20 -5.69 11.42
N TYR A 206 -3.02 -6.97 11.08
CA TYR A 206 -2.31 -7.89 11.96
C TYR A 206 -0.82 -7.54 12.08
N TRP A 207 -0.17 -7.13 10.99
CA TRP A 207 1.22 -6.69 10.99
C TRP A 207 1.44 -5.45 11.87
N SER A 208 0.60 -4.43 11.74
CA SER A 208 0.70 -3.18 12.52
C SER A 208 0.39 -3.41 14.00
N THR A 209 -0.61 -4.25 14.30
CA THR A 209 -0.93 -4.65 15.68
C THR A 209 0.22 -5.41 16.34
N ALA A 210 0.90 -6.28 15.58
CA ALA A 210 2.11 -6.97 16.02
C ALA A 210 3.38 -6.10 15.96
N ALA A 211 3.31 -4.88 15.41
CA ALA A 211 4.45 -4.04 15.03
C ALA A 211 5.58 -4.83 14.35
N GLY A 212 5.22 -5.67 13.38
CA GLY A 212 6.15 -6.52 12.61
C GLY A 212 6.84 -7.63 13.41
N ASN A 213 6.42 -7.92 14.65
CA ASN A 213 6.98 -9.02 15.44
C ASN A 213 6.38 -10.37 14.98
N PRO A 214 7.17 -11.29 14.37
CA PRO A 214 6.67 -12.57 13.86
C PRO A 214 5.97 -13.45 14.89
N LEU A 215 6.44 -13.46 16.14
CA LEU A 215 5.82 -14.23 17.21
C LEU A 215 4.40 -13.72 17.49
N PHE A 216 4.25 -12.41 17.74
CA PHE A 216 2.93 -11.83 17.99
C PHE A 216 2.02 -11.93 16.77
N LEU A 217 2.56 -11.73 15.57
CA LEU A 217 1.82 -11.89 14.32
C LEU A 217 1.26 -13.31 14.18
N SER A 218 2.08 -14.33 14.46
CA SER A 218 1.63 -15.73 14.41
C SER A 218 0.55 -16.06 15.44
N LEU A 219 0.67 -15.51 16.65
CA LEU A 219 -0.31 -15.70 17.72
C LEU A 219 -1.65 -15.06 17.35
N LEU A 220 -1.62 -13.80 16.91
CA LEU A 220 -2.80 -13.07 16.46
C LEU A 220 -3.52 -13.77 15.32
N ILE A 221 -2.78 -14.22 14.28
CA ILE A 221 -3.38 -14.90 13.12
C ILE A 221 -4.02 -16.22 13.54
N ASN A 222 -3.29 -17.07 14.26
CA ASN A 222 -3.80 -18.38 14.69
C ASN A 222 -5.09 -18.22 15.50
N GLU A 223 -5.09 -17.26 16.40
CA GLU A 223 -6.21 -17.02 17.29
C GLU A 223 -7.42 -16.41 16.57
N ALA A 224 -7.19 -15.45 15.66
CA ALA A 224 -8.24 -14.91 14.81
C ALA A 224 -8.90 -15.97 13.92
N VAL A 225 -8.13 -16.95 13.44
CA VAL A 225 -8.68 -18.12 12.73
C VAL A 225 -9.48 -19.02 13.67
N GLU A 226 -8.99 -19.29 14.88
CA GLU A 226 -9.68 -20.11 15.87
C GLU A 226 -11.02 -19.50 16.32
N GLN A 227 -11.06 -18.18 16.48
CA GLN A 227 -12.25 -17.42 16.89
C GLN A 227 -13.20 -17.09 15.71
N GLY A 228 -12.75 -17.28 14.47
CA GLY A 228 -13.54 -16.99 13.28
C GLY A 228 -13.60 -15.51 12.92
N HIS A 229 -12.67 -14.68 13.41
CA HIS A 229 -12.48 -13.29 12.97
C HIS A 229 -11.73 -13.20 11.63
N LEU A 230 -11.03 -14.27 11.23
CA LEU A 230 -10.32 -14.38 9.97
C LEU A 230 -10.90 -15.53 9.14
N ASN A 231 -11.58 -15.20 8.04
CA ASN A 231 -12.31 -16.18 7.22
C ASN A 231 -11.87 -16.12 5.75
N LYS A 232 -12.12 -17.22 5.02
CA LYS A 232 -11.85 -17.29 3.59
C LYS A 232 -13.08 -16.89 2.79
N ASP A 233 -13.00 -15.77 2.09
CA ASP A 233 -14.05 -15.21 1.22
C ASP A 233 -13.58 -15.22 -0.24
N ALA A 234 -14.36 -15.83 -1.13
CA ALA A 234 -14.00 -16.05 -2.54
C ALA A 234 -12.58 -16.61 -2.81
N GLY A 235 -11.96 -17.29 -1.83
CA GLY A 235 -10.61 -17.83 -1.94
C GLY A 235 -9.49 -16.98 -1.31
N THR A 236 -9.81 -15.76 -0.86
CA THR A 236 -8.91 -14.82 -0.19
C THR A 236 -9.22 -14.74 1.31
N TRP A 237 -8.20 -14.67 2.15
CA TRP A 237 -8.37 -14.51 3.60
C TRP A 237 -8.67 -13.06 3.97
N VAL A 238 -9.74 -12.85 4.74
CA VAL A 238 -10.23 -11.52 5.12
C VAL A 238 -10.57 -11.49 6.60
N GLY A 239 -10.00 -10.51 7.28
CA GLY A 239 -10.24 -10.23 8.69
C GLY A 239 -11.27 -9.13 8.85
N GLU A 240 -11.89 -9.12 10.02
CA GLU A 240 -12.69 -7.96 10.45
C GLU A 240 -11.78 -6.72 10.58
N PRO A 241 -12.30 -5.49 10.38
CA PRO A 241 -11.49 -4.27 10.45
C PRO A 241 -10.89 -3.98 11.84
N GLU A 242 -11.58 -4.42 12.90
CA GLU A 242 -11.21 -4.22 14.31
C GLU A 242 -11.57 -5.48 15.13
N PRO A 243 -10.92 -6.63 14.87
CA PRO A 243 -11.20 -7.87 15.57
C PRO A 243 -10.67 -7.78 17.01
N HIS A 244 -11.50 -8.20 17.96
CA HIS A 244 -11.11 -8.32 19.36
C HIS A 244 -10.47 -9.70 19.56
N VAL A 245 -9.16 -9.79 19.34
CA VAL A 245 -8.41 -11.05 19.44
C VAL A 245 -7.86 -11.22 20.87
N HIS A 246 -8.47 -12.12 21.63
CA HIS A 246 -8.12 -12.43 23.03
C HIS A 246 -7.78 -13.90 23.30
N GLY A 247 -6.49 -14.22 23.49
CA GLY A 247 -6.06 -15.60 23.65
C GLY A 247 -4.96 -15.76 24.68
N ARG A 248 -5.06 -16.89 25.40
CA ARG A 248 -4.11 -17.25 26.46
C ARG A 248 -2.66 -17.29 25.98
N GLY A 249 -2.43 -17.69 24.72
CA GLY A 249 -1.08 -17.74 24.15
C GLY A 249 -0.44 -16.36 24.01
N LEU A 250 -1.24 -15.37 23.61
CA LEU A 250 -0.82 -13.97 23.51
C LEU A 250 -0.59 -13.36 24.89
N GLU A 251 -1.54 -13.59 25.81
CA GLU A 251 -1.44 -13.19 27.22
C GLU A 251 -0.18 -13.74 27.88
N ASP A 252 0.09 -15.05 27.72
CA ASP A 252 1.28 -15.72 28.25
C ASP A 252 2.58 -15.15 27.65
N ALA A 253 2.58 -14.85 26.35
CA ALA A 253 3.75 -14.28 25.66
C ALA A 253 4.07 -12.88 26.18
N VAL A 254 3.08 -12.00 26.29
CA VAL A 254 3.25 -10.66 26.85
C VAL A 254 3.62 -10.75 28.33
N THR A 255 2.90 -11.53 29.14
CA THR A 255 3.19 -11.70 30.57
C THR A 255 4.62 -12.16 30.82
N ARG A 256 5.17 -13.04 29.96
CA ARG A 256 6.57 -13.47 30.04
C ARG A 256 7.55 -12.32 29.83
N VAL A 257 7.26 -11.41 28.89
CA VAL A 257 8.04 -10.18 28.68
C VAL A 257 7.99 -9.28 29.92
N LEU A 258 6.84 -9.21 30.61
CA LEU A 258 6.63 -8.34 31.77
C LEU A 258 7.24 -8.84 33.09
N ARG A 259 7.57 -10.14 33.21
CA ARG A 259 8.03 -10.76 34.48
C ARG A 259 9.35 -10.22 35.03
N GLY A 260 10.14 -9.51 34.22
CA GLY A 260 11.43 -8.98 34.66
C GLY A 260 11.41 -7.51 35.08
N LEU A 261 10.26 -6.83 35.00
CA LEU A 261 10.12 -5.44 35.42
C LEU A 261 10.00 -5.31 36.94
N THR A 262 10.50 -4.20 37.48
CA THR A 262 10.18 -3.80 38.86
C THR A 262 8.68 -3.51 39.03
N ARG A 263 8.17 -3.55 40.28
CA ARG A 263 6.76 -3.23 40.57
C ARG A 263 6.38 -1.81 40.10
N GLU A 264 7.29 -0.84 40.29
CA GLU A 264 7.08 0.54 39.83
C GLU A 264 7.17 0.63 38.30
N GLY A 265 8.06 -0.14 37.66
CA GLY A 265 8.11 -0.28 36.20
C GLY A 265 6.82 -0.87 35.60
N GLN A 266 6.22 -1.87 36.25
CA GLN A 266 4.92 -2.43 35.84
C GLN A 266 3.79 -1.40 35.97
N GLU A 267 3.75 -0.63 37.07
CA GLU A 267 2.77 0.43 37.25
C GLU A 267 2.92 1.55 36.21
N ALA A 268 4.16 1.96 35.91
CA ALA A 268 4.47 2.90 34.85
C ALA A 268 4.02 2.39 33.46
N LEU A 269 4.25 1.10 33.17
CA LEU A 269 3.84 0.50 31.91
C LEU A 269 2.31 0.42 31.80
N ASN A 270 1.61 0.08 32.89
CA ASN A 270 0.14 0.07 32.92
C ASN A 270 -0.43 1.46 32.62
N LEU A 271 0.14 2.53 33.21
CA LEU A 271 -0.28 3.90 32.93
C LEU A 271 -0.09 4.27 31.45
N VAL A 272 1.06 3.94 30.86
CA VAL A 272 1.31 4.19 29.43
C VAL A 272 0.36 3.36 28.57
N ALA A 273 0.22 2.05 28.84
CA ALA A 273 -0.67 1.16 28.10
C ALA A 273 -2.13 1.61 28.13
N LEU A 274 -2.61 2.16 29.24
CA LEU A 274 -4.00 2.61 29.38
C LEU A 274 -4.23 3.97 28.70
N ALA A 275 -3.25 4.86 28.72
CA ALA A 275 -3.41 6.28 28.37
C ALA A 275 -2.63 6.78 27.15
N GLU A 276 -1.84 5.93 26.49
CA GLU A 276 -1.01 6.34 25.34
C GLU A 276 -1.81 7.02 24.21
N PRO A 277 -1.23 8.03 23.53
CA PRO A 277 0.04 8.67 23.83
C PRO A 277 0.01 9.48 25.14
N LEU A 278 1.04 9.35 25.98
CA LEU A 278 1.11 9.94 27.32
C LEU A 278 2.36 10.82 27.49
N ALA A 279 2.21 12.06 27.97
CA ALA A 279 3.36 12.92 28.24
C ALA A 279 4.26 12.36 29.36
N GLU A 280 5.58 12.37 29.15
CA GLU A 280 6.58 11.92 30.12
C GLU A 280 6.52 12.80 31.39
N SER A 281 6.22 14.08 31.23
CA SER A 281 5.95 15.02 32.33
C SER A 281 4.77 14.60 33.21
N ASP A 282 3.67 14.09 32.62
CA ASP A 282 2.52 13.58 33.34
C ASP A 282 2.83 12.29 34.08
N LEU A 283 3.54 11.36 33.42
CA LEU A 283 3.95 10.10 34.03
C LEU A 283 4.88 10.31 35.23
N LYS A 284 5.83 11.27 35.14
CA LYS A 284 6.75 11.63 36.23
C LYS A 284 6.06 12.15 37.50
N ARG A 285 4.80 12.59 37.42
CA ARG A 285 4.02 13.00 38.61
C ARG A 285 3.60 11.79 39.45
N LEU A 286 3.51 10.61 38.84
CA LEU A 286 3.00 9.38 39.47
C LEU A 286 4.09 8.34 39.74
N VAL A 287 5.13 8.27 38.91
CA VAL A 287 6.21 7.27 39.03
C VAL A 287 7.61 7.89 38.97
N SER A 288 8.60 7.19 39.52
CA SER A 288 9.99 7.65 39.52
C SER A 288 10.62 7.63 38.11
N GLY A 289 11.59 8.53 37.89
CA GLY A 289 12.37 8.54 36.63
C GLY A 289 13.19 7.25 36.39
N LYS A 290 13.42 6.43 37.42
CA LYS A 290 14.06 5.11 37.27
C LYS A 290 13.14 4.11 36.58
N ALA A 291 11.85 4.11 36.92
CA ALA A 291 10.86 3.25 36.28
C ALA A 291 10.71 3.60 34.79
N ILE A 292 10.66 4.89 34.45
CA ILE A 292 10.60 5.34 33.04
C ILE A 292 11.86 4.90 32.28
N LYS A 293 13.04 5.07 32.88
CA LYS A 293 14.30 4.62 32.29
C LYS A 293 14.33 3.10 32.09
N GLU A 294 13.83 2.32 33.05
CA GLU A 294 13.71 0.87 32.92
C GLU A 294 12.89 0.48 31.69
N LEU A 295 11.75 1.13 31.44
CA LEU A 295 10.90 0.86 30.28
C LEU A 295 11.55 1.23 28.94
N LEU A 296 12.33 2.33 28.90
CA LEU A 296 13.09 2.74 27.72
C LEU A 296 14.30 1.83 27.44
N ASP A 297 14.98 1.37 28.49
CA ASP A 297 16.11 0.43 28.39
C ASP A 297 15.63 -0.98 27.98
N TRP A 298 14.37 -1.34 28.28
CA TRP A 298 13.70 -2.61 27.91
C TRP A 298 12.94 -2.58 26.58
N PRO A 299 13.24 -1.60 25.72
CA PRO A 299 12.33 -1.00 24.71
C PRO A 299 10.86 -1.42 24.77
N LEU A 300 10.18 -1.17 25.90
CA LEU A 300 8.73 -1.41 26.04
C LEU A 300 7.90 -0.17 25.71
N ILE A 301 8.51 1.00 25.85
CA ILE A 301 7.95 2.29 25.44
C ILE A 301 8.95 3.03 24.55
N ASN A 302 8.44 3.86 23.66
CA ASN A 302 9.21 4.75 22.80
C ASN A 302 8.71 6.19 22.96
N ARG A 303 9.55 7.17 22.61
CA ARG A 303 9.08 8.53 22.34
C ARG A 303 8.49 8.56 20.94
N GLN A 304 7.33 9.21 20.75
CA GLN A 304 6.65 9.30 19.45
C GLN A 304 7.55 9.93 18.37
N SER A 305 8.43 10.84 18.77
CA SER A 305 9.52 11.40 17.96
C SER A 305 10.73 11.63 18.88
N PRO A 306 11.98 11.66 18.37
CA PRO A 306 13.17 11.88 19.21
C PRO A 306 13.11 13.13 20.10
N SER A 307 12.32 14.14 19.71
CA SER A 307 12.12 15.40 20.44
C SER A 307 10.78 15.50 21.18
N SER A 308 9.90 14.50 21.05
CA SER A 308 8.57 14.52 21.66
C SER A 308 8.62 14.16 23.15
N ASP A 309 7.82 14.85 23.97
CA ASP A 309 7.56 14.46 25.37
C ASP A 309 6.53 13.31 25.45
N LEU A 310 5.90 12.93 24.33
CA LEU A 310 4.88 11.89 24.31
C LEU A 310 5.50 10.49 24.22
N LEU A 311 5.15 9.66 25.19
CA LEU A 311 5.48 8.25 25.29
C LEU A 311 4.34 7.41 24.68
N VAL A 312 4.73 6.42 23.89
CA VAL A 312 3.87 5.40 23.29
C VAL A 312 4.45 4.02 23.59
N LEU A 313 3.65 2.98 23.54
CA LEU A 313 4.16 1.62 23.62
C LEU A 313 5.04 1.31 22.42
N ALA A 314 6.10 0.55 22.64
CA ALA A 314 6.97 0.08 21.57
C ALA A 314 6.28 -0.94 20.66
N ASN A 315 5.24 -1.61 21.17
CA ASN A 315 4.41 -2.53 20.41
C ASN A 315 2.94 -2.38 20.86
N PRO A 316 1.98 -2.12 19.94
CA PRO A 316 0.56 -1.94 20.29
C PRO A 316 -0.05 -3.13 21.03
N ILE A 317 0.47 -4.34 20.80
CA ILE A 317 0.00 -5.57 21.44
C ILE A 317 0.09 -5.53 22.97
N TYR A 318 1.09 -4.84 23.51
CA TYR A 318 1.23 -4.70 24.96
C TYR A 318 0.04 -3.93 25.52
N GLY A 319 -0.45 -2.92 24.79
CA GLY A 319 -1.58 -2.10 25.21
C GLY A 319 -2.87 -2.90 25.23
N GLN A 320 -3.13 -3.68 24.18
CA GLN A 320 -4.30 -4.56 24.10
C GLN A 320 -4.32 -5.54 25.28
N VAL A 321 -3.24 -6.31 25.45
CA VAL A 321 -3.18 -7.35 26.49
C VAL A 321 -3.19 -6.75 27.90
N ILE A 322 -2.46 -5.66 28.16
CA ILE A 322 -2.43 -5.04 29.50
C ILE A 322 -3.81 -4.49 29.88
N ARG A 323 -4.55 -3.89 28.95
CA ARG A 323 -5.91 -3.37 29.21
C ARG A 323 -6.88 -4.45 29.69
N GLU A 324 -6.69 -5.69 29.24
CA GLU A 324 -7.51 -6.83 29.65
C GLU A 324 -7.06 -7.44 30.98
N ILE A 325 -5.74 -7.55 31.21
CA ILE A 325 -5.21 -8.15 32.44
C ILE A 325 -5.45 -7.23 33.64
N VAL A 326 -5.37 -5.90 33.46
CA VAL A 326 -5.55 -4.94 34.55
C VAL A 326 -7.02 -4.96 35.01
N PRO A 327 -7.31 -5.29 36.29
CA PRO A 327 -8.67 -5.33 36.79
C PRO A 327 -9.37 -3.96 36.64
N VAL A 328 -10.65 -3.97 36.25
CA VAL A 328 -11.46 -2.74 36.02
C VAL A 328 -11.36 -1.76 37.20
N ALA A 329 -11.39 -2.26 38.44
CA ALA A 329 -11.26 -1.41 39.64
C ALA A 329 -9.89 -0.71 39.73
N GLN A 330 -8.81 -1.40 39.37
CA GLN A 330 -7.47 -0.82 39.33
C GLN A 330 -7.33 0.15 38.16
N SER A 331 -7.84 -0.21 36.98
CA SER A 331 -7.89 0.65 35.79
C SER A 331 -8.59 1.98 36.10
N ARG A 332 -9.73 1.94 36.81
CA ARG A 332 -10.44 3.14 37.26
C ARG A 332 -9.61 4.02 38.20
N VAL A 333 -8.92 3.42 39.18
CA VAL A 333 -8.04 4.18 40.11
C VAL A 333 -6.91 4.86 39.34
N LEU A 334 -6.29 4.17 38.39
CA LEU A 334 -5.23 4.76 37.55
C LEU A 334 -5.77 5.91 36.67
N HIS A 335 -6.99 5.77 36.15
CA HIS A 335 -7.65 6.84 35.41
C HIS A 335 -7.85 8.08 36.30
N GLU A 336 -8.42 7.92 37.50
CA GLU A 336 -8.67 9.02 38.45
C GLU A 336 -7.37 9.72 38.89
N GLN A 337 -6.25 8.99 38.96
CA GLN A 337 -4.92 9.55 39.30
C GLN A 337 -4.27 10.33 38.16
N LEU A 338 -4.45 9.89 36.92
CA LEU A 338 -3.76 10.44 35.75
C LEU A 338 -4.58 11.53 35.04
N ILE A 339 -5.89 11.34 34.95
CA ILE A 339 -6.81 12.15 34.14
C ILE A 339 -7.68 12.97 35.11
N GLY A 340 -7.22 14.17 35.43
CA GLY A 340 -7.92 15.10 36.32
C GLY A 340 -9.09 15.84 35.65
N ASP A 341 -8.90 16.31 34.41
CA ASP A 341 -9.92 16.96 33.59
C ASP A 341 -9.81 16.46 32.14
N LEU A 342 -10.88 15.86 31.61
CA LEU A 342 -10.96 15.37 30.23
C LEU A 342 -11.07 16.50 29.20
N THR A 343 -11.22 17.76 29.64
CA THR A 343 -11.31 18.94 28.78
C THR A 343 -9.96 19.62 28.52
N ASP A 344 -8.93 19.34 29.33
CA ASP A 344 -7.58 19.87 29.18
C ASP A 344 -6.77 18.94 28.24
N ASP A 345 -6.70 19.32 26.97
CA ASP A 345 -6.33 18.43 25.86
C ASP A 345 -4.83 18.38 25.55
N GLY A 346 -4.00 19.22 26.18
CA GLY A 346 -2.53 19.16 26.04
C GLY A 346 -2.00 19.15 24.60
N GLY A 347 -2.86 19.45 23.60
CA GLY A 347 -2.56 19.50 22.17
C GLY A 347 -2.68 18.21 21.34
N ASN A 348 -2.88 17.00 21.89
CA ASN A 348 -2.86 15.75 21.08
C ASN A 348 -4.23 15.06 20.92
N LYS A 349 -4.70 14.95 19.67
CA LYS A 349 -6.00 14.38 19.27
C LYS A 349 -6.13 12.89 19.61
N GLU A 350 -5.07 12.11 19.41
CA GLU A 350 -5.07 10.67 19.73
C GLU A 350 -5.15 10.44 21.24
N SER A 351 -4.48 11.29 22.03
CA SER A 351 -4.57 11.27 23.48
C SER A 351 -5.99 11.56 23.97
N LEU A 352 -6.69 12.54 23.39
CA LEU A 352 -8.09 12.80 23.72
C LEU A 352 -8.97 11.58 23.42
N LEU A 353 -8.87 11.02 22.21
CA LEU A 353 -9.67 9.86 21.82
C LEU A 353 -9.42 8.66 22.76
N ARG A 354 -8.15 8.36 23.06
CA ARG A 354 -7.83 7.24 23.96
C ARG A 354 -8.33 7.48 25.38
N ARG A 355 -8.19 8.69 25.92
CA ARG A 355 -8.70 9.04 27.27
C ARG A 355 -10.22 8.89 27.36
N VAL A 356 -10.95 9.35 26.33
CA VAL A 356 -12.41 9.22 26.28
C VAL A 356 -12.84 7.75 26.18
N LEU A 357 -12.17 6.95 25.33
CA LEU A 357 -12.43 5.52 25.24
C LEU A 357 -12.17 4.82 26.57
N TRP A 358 -11.05 5.14 27.23
CA TRP A 358 -10.72 4.56 28.53
C TRP A 358 -11.75 4.94 29.60
N ALA A 359 -12.21 6.20 29.64
CA ALA A 359 -13.28 6.64 30.54
C ALA A 359 -14.57 5.86 30.33
N VAL A 360 -15.00 5.67 29.07
CA VAL A 360 -16.18 4.88 28.71
C VAL A 360 -16.01 3.40 29.12
N GLU A 361 -14.84 2.80 28.82
CA GLU A 361 -14.51 1.40 29.17
C GLU A 361 -14.63 1.13 30.68
N VAL A 362 -14.22 2.08 31.54
CA VAL A 362 -14.26 1.92 33.01
C VAL A 362 -15.53 2.51 33.66
N GLY A 363 -16.48 3.00 32.86
CA GLY A 363 -17.76 3.54 33.33
C GLY A 363 -17.66 4.89 34.05
N ILE A 364 -16.70 5.72 33.67
CA ILE A 364 -16.62 7.13 34.09
C ILE A 364 -17.54 7.97 33.19
N GLU A 365 -18.34 8.83 33.80
CA GLU A 365 -19.27 9.70 33.06
C GLU A 365 -18.48 10.74 32.25
N VAL A 366 -18.75 10.79 30.94
CA VAL A 366 -18.14 11.73 30.00
C VAL A 366 -19.24 12.64 29.45
N SER A 367 -18.96 13.94 29.36
CA SER A 367 -19.94 14.88 28.80
C SER A 367 -20.26 14.57 27.34
N ASP A 368 -21.52 14.78 26.91
CA ASP A 368 -21.95 14.62 25.52
C ASP A 368 -21.08 15.44 24.53
N ALA A 369 -20.61 16.61 24.95
CA ALA A 369 -19.74 17.47 24.13
C ALA A 369 -18.38 16.79 23.86
N THR A 370 -17.79 16.20 24.90
CA THR A 370 -16.52 15.45 24.80
C THR A 370 -16.71 14.15 24.00
N LEU A 371 -17.79 13.41 24.24
CA LEU A 371 -18.14 12.21 23.47
C LEU A 371 -18.30 12.53 21.97
N LEU A 372 -18.99 13.63 21.64
CA LEU A 372 -19.17 14.06 20.26
C LEU A 372 -17.83 14.40 19.58
N ARG A 373 -16.96 15.14 20.27
CA ARG A 373 -15.62 15.49 19.77
C ARG A 373 -14.79 14.22 19.52
N ALA A 374 -14.80 13.27 20.45
CA ALA A 374 -14.13 11.97 20.28
C ALA A 374 -14.73 11.14 19.14
N ALA A 375 -16.05 11.10 19.00
CA ALA A 375 -16.71 10.38 17.90
C ALA A 375 -16.37 10.95 16.52
N ILE A 376 -16.24 12.28 16.40
CA ILE A 376 -15.79 12.95 15.18
C ILE A 376 -14.33 12.60 14.88
N LEU A 377 -13.44 12.65 15.89
CA LEU A 377 -12.04 12.27 15.74
C LEU A 377 -11.88 10.81 15.30
N ALA A 378 -12.59 9.87 15.94
CA ALA A 378 -12.60 8.46 15.56
C ALA A 378 -13.05 8.27 14.09
N SER A 379 -14.06 9.01 13.64
CA SER A 379 -14.49 8.96 12.24
C SER A 379 -13.42 9.46 11.27
N LYS A 380 -12.62 10.46 11.65
CA LYS A 380 -11.54 11.02 10.84
C LYS A 380 -10.30 10.13 10.81
N LEU A 381 -10.07 9.37 11.88
CA LEU A 381 -9.06 8.32 11.97
C LEU A 381 -9.52 6.99 11.33
N PHE A 382 -10.67 6.98 10.65
CA PHE A 382 -11.29 5.82 10.02
C PHE A 382 -11.63 4.65 10.97
N GLN A 383 -11.69 4.92 12.28
CA GLN A 383 -12.17 4.00 13.31
C GLN A 383 -13.70 4.04 13.38
N SER A 384 -14.34 3.57 12.30
CA SER A 384 -15.78 3.78 12.06
C SER A 384 -16.66 3.06 13.08
N THR A 385 -16.27 1.88 13.58
CA THR A 385 -17.01 1.18 14.65
C THR A 385 -16.93 1.93 15.96
N THR A 386 -15.72 2.38 16.33
CA THR A 386 -15.47 3.20 17.51
C THR A 386 -16.28 4.50 17.47
N SER A 387 -16.31 5.16 16.30
CA SER A 387 -17.12 6.36 16.08
C SER A 387 -18.63 6.10 16.27
N LEU A 388 -19.15 4.97 15.76
CA LEU A 388 -20.54 4.57 15.96
C LEU A 388 -20.87 4.33 17.43
N HIS A 389 -19.98 3.64 18.16
CA HIS A 389 -20.18 3.35 19.58
C HIS A 389 -20.23 4.64 20.41
N LEU A 390 -19.22 5.51 20.26
CA LEU A 390 -19.20 6.79 20.98
C LEU A 390 -20.40 7.67 20.64
N ALA A 391 -20.86 7.69 19.39
CA ALA A 391 -22.02 8.46 18.97
C ALA A 391 -23.38 7.87 19.42
N GLN A 392 -23.41 6.63 19.91
CA GLN A 392 -24.59 6.00 20.51
C GLN A 392 -24.79 6.41 21.98
N GLU A 393 -23.69 6.64 22.71
CA GLU A 393 -23.71 7.07 24.11
C GLU A 393 -24.12 8.54 24.30
N ILE A 394 -24.25 9.31 23.22
CA ILE A 394 -24.69 10.71 23.27
C ILE A 394 -26.21 10.76 23.45
N HIS A 395 -26.68 11.42 24.51
CA HIS A 395 -28.10 11.45 24.87
C HIS A 395 -28.73 12.85 24.82
N GLY A 396 -27.98 13.92 25.04
CA GLY A 396 -28.46 15.29 25.09
C GLY A 396 -29.07 15.78 23.78
N ALA A 397 -30.25 16.39 23.87
CA ALA A 397 -31.03 16.85 22.71
C ALA A 397 -30.25 17.80 21.78
N ASN A 398 -29.37 18.64 22.35
CA ASN A 398 -28.56 19.61 21.59
C ASN A 398 -27.48 18.94 20.73
N PHE A 399 -27.10 17.69 21.01
CA PHE A 399 -26.02 16.97 20.32
C PHE A 399 -26.53 15.84 19.42
N GLN A 400 -27.80 15.41 19.59
CA GLN A 400 -28.39 14.31 18.84
C GLN A 400 -28.29 14.45 17.33
N LEU A 401 -28.44 15.68 16.85
CA LEU A 401 -28.34 15.98 15.43
C LEU A 401 -26.96 15.65 14.85
N ARG A 402 -25.91 16.21 15.46
CA ARG A 402 -24.52 15.94 15.08
C ARG A 402 -24.14 14.48 15.29
N ALA A 403 -24.56 13.88 16.40
CA ALA A 403 -24.35 12.45 16.64
C ALA A 403 -24.95 11.59 15.51
N THR A 404 -26.11 11.96 14.99
CA THR A 404 -26.75 11.29 13.85
C THR A 404 -25.94 11.46 12.56
N MET A 405 -25.38 12.65 12.31
CA MET A 405 -24.50 12.88 11.16
C MET A 405 -23.19 12.08 11.27
N VAL A 406 -22.60 11.99 12.47
CA VAL A 406 -21.40 11.17 12.72
C VAL A 406 -21.71 9.70 12.46
N LYS A 407 -22.85 9.19 12.96
CA LYS A 407 -23.33 7.84 12.66
C LYS A 407 -23.51 7.61 11.16
N ALA A 408 -24.06 8.58 10.43
CA ALA A 408 -24.22 8.50 8.98
C ALA A 408 -22.88 8.46 8.24
N ARG A 409 -21.91 9.31 8.62
CA ARG A 409 -20.55 9.27 8.05
C ARG A 409 -19.85 7.94 8.32
N ALA A 410 -19.92 7.43 9.55
CA ALA A 410 -19.30 6.15 9.88
C ALA A 410 -19.93 4.98 9.09
N LYS A 411 -21.26 4.98 8.92
CA LYS A 411 -21.94 4.02 8.02
C LYS A 411 -21.51 4.17 6.56
N TYR A 412 -21.34 5.40 6.08
CA TYR A 412 -20.85 5.65 4.72
C TYR A 412 -19.44 5.07 4.51
N ASN A 413 -18.53 5.26 5.46
CA ASN A 413 -17.17 4.68 5.42
C ASN A 413 -17.18 3.14 5.44
N LEU A 414 -18.17 2.54 6.11
CA LEU A 414 -18.37 1.08 6.15
C LEU A 414 -19.10 0.54 4.90
N GLY A 415 -19.38 1.37 3.89
CA GLY A 415 -20.13 0.98 2.68
C GLY A 415 -21.64 0.83 2.88
N ASP A 416 -22.18 1.10 4.07
CA ASP A 416 -23.62 1.06 4.35
C ASP A 416 -24.31 2.38 3.94
N TYR A 417 -24.34 2.65 2.63
CA TYR A 417 -24.93 3.87 2.08
C TYR A 417 -26.44 3.96 2.36
N ARG A 418 -27.15 2.83 2.43
CA ARG A 418 -28.59 2.80 2.73
C ARG A 418 -28.86 3.16 4.19
N GLY A 419 -28.06 2.66 5.12
CA GLY A 419 -28.14 3.03 6.53
C GLY A 419 -27.79 4.50 6.75
N ALA A 420 -26.73 5.00 6.10
CA ALA A 420 -26.40 6.42 6.11
C ALA A 420 -27.57 7.28 5.58
N PHE A 421 -28.19 6.87 4.47
CA PHE A 421 -29.34 7.56 3.88
C PHE A 421 -30.52 7.62 4.84
N THR A 422 -30.85 6.48 5.46
CA THR A 422 -31.97 6.38 6.41
C THR A 422 -31.79 7.34 7.60
N LEU A 423 -30.57 7.48 8.12
CA LEU A 423 -30.26 8.42 9.21
C LEU A 423 -30.43 9.89 8.80
N LEU A 424 -30.12 10.22 7.55
CA LEU A 424 -30.14 11.59 7.02
C LEU A 424 -31.52 12.04 6.50
N GLU A 425 -32.45 11.12 6.25
CA GLU A 425 -33.82 11.43 5.81
C GLU A 425 -34.80 11.66 6.97
N LEU A 426 -34.45 11.27 8.20
CA LEU A 426 -35.28 11.57 9.37
C LEU A 426 -35.45 13.10 9.51
N PRO A 427 -36.61 13.62 9.93
CA PRO A 427 -36.80 15.06 10.12
C PRO A 427 -35.77 15.61 11.11
N GLN A 428 -34.91 16.51 10.66
CA GLN A 428 -33.87 17.10 11.48
C GLN A 428 -34.14 18.59 11.67
N ASN A 429 -34.19 19.03 12.93
CA ASN A 429 -34.29 20.46 13.28
C ASN A 429 -32.89 20.98 13.59
N PRO A 430 -32.19 21.59 12.61
CA PRO A 430 -30.86 22.14 12.84
C PRO A 430 -30.88 23.24 13.90
N ALA A 431 -30.07 23.07 14.94
CA ALA A 431 -29.93 24.06 16.00
C ALA A 431 -29.09 25.27 15.55
N ASN A 432 -28.22 25.08 14.56
CA ASN A 432 -27.36 26.10 14.00
C ASN A 432 -27.14 25.85 12.50
N VAL A 433 -26.59 26.86 11.83
CA VAL A 433 -26.38 26.83 10.39
C VAL A 433 -25.35 25.78 9.96
N HIS A 434 -24.31 25.50 10.76
CA HIS A 434 -23.27 24.52 10.41
C HIS A 434 -23.82 23.10 10.26
N ASP A 435 -24.74 22.70 11.15
CA ASP A 435 -25.38 21.37 11.10
C ASP A 435 -26.22 21.22 9.83
N LEU A 436 -26.86 22.31 9.41
CA LEU A 436 -27.61 22.36 8.16
C LEU A 436 -26.68 22.12 6.93
N ILE A 437 -25.44 22.65 6.95
CA ILE A 437 -24.46 22.44 5.86
C ILE A 437 -24.00 20.98 5.81
N PHE A 438 -23.47 20.45 6.92
CA PHE A 438 -22.87 19.12 6.94
C PHE A 438 -23.89 18.03 6.68
N GLY A 439 -25.10 18.16 7.23
CA GLY A 439 -26.21 17.26 6.93
C GLY A 439 -26.56 17.24 5.44
N ALA A 440 -26.65 18.42 4.81
CA ALA A 440 -26.96 18.52 3.39
C ALA A 440 -25.85 17.94 2.49
N LEU A 441 -24.58 18.20 2.79
CA LEU A 441 -23.45 17.65 2.03
C LEU A 441 -23.38 16.12 2.17
N LEU A 442 -23.49 15.58 3.39
CA LEU A 442 -23.53 14.13 3.62
C LEU A 442 -24.73 13.49 2.91
N ARG A 443 -25.90 14.15 2.91
CA ARG A 443 -27.08 13.66 2.20
C ARG A 443 -26.86 13.64 0.70
N ALA A 444 -26.31 14.72 0.12
CA ALA A 444 -26.01 14.79 -1.31
C ALA A 444 -25.04 13.68 -1.74
N SER A 445 -23.99 13.45 -0.94
CA SER A 445 -23.02 12.37 -1.15
C SER A 445 -23.64 10.98 -1.04
N THR A 446 -24.47 10.75 -0.02
CA THR A 446 -25.13 9.46 0.17
C THR A 446 -26.11 9.14 -0.95
N ARG A 447 -26.90 10.14 -1.39
CA ARG A 447 -27.78 10.01 -2.56
C ARG A 447 -26.99 9.72 -3.83
N SER A 448 -25.82 10.35 -3.97
CA SER A 448 -24.92 10.08 -5.09
C SER A 448 -24.46 8.63 -5.12
N ALA A 449 -23.93 8.12 -4.00
CA ALA A 449 -23.51 6.73 -3.85
C ALA A 449 -24.64 5.71 -4.11
N LEU A 450 -25.89 6.08 -3.79
CA LEU A 450 -27.07 5.26 -4.10
C LEU A 450 -27.56 5.38 -5.55
N GLY A 451 -26.85 6.10 -6.42
CA GLY A 451 -27.23 6.26 -7.82
C GLY A 451 -28.50 7.09 -8.03
N MET A 452 -28.88 7.91 -7.05
CA MET A 452 -30.12 8.68 -7.12
C MET A 452 -30.07 9.77 -8.21
N PRO A 453 -31.21 10.11 -8.84
CA PRO A 453 -31.29 11.17 -9.85
C PRO A 453 -30.74 12.51 -9.38
N VAL A 454 -29.96 13.18 -10.24
CA VAL A 454 -29.40 14.53 -10.00
C VAL A 454 -30.49 15.55 -9.65
N ALA A 455 -31.71 15.39 -10.16
CA ALA A 455 -32.84 16.26 -9.83
C ALA A 455 -33.14 16.33 -8.31
N MET A 456 -32.89 15.25 -7.56
CA MET A 456 -33.10 15.25 -6.11
C MET A 456 -32.03 16.05 -5.36
N LEU A 457 -30.80 16.10 -5.88
CA LEU A 457 -29.76 16.98 -5.32
C LEU A 457 -30.12 18.44 -5.56
N MET A 458 -30.67 18.76 -6.74
CA MET A 458 -31.16 20.11 -7.05
C MET A 458 -32.33 20.52 -6.15
N ALA A 459 -33.25 19.59 -5.86
CA ALA A 459 -34.34 19.81 -4.91
C ALA A 459 -33.79 20.06 -3.49
N ASP A 460 -32.81 19.29 -3.04
CA ASP A 460 -32.18 19.50 -1.72
C ASP A 460 -31.57 20.88 -1.57
N ALA A 461 -30.91 21.39 -2.62
CA ALA A 461 -30.36 22.73 -2.61
C ALA A 461 -31.47 23.79 -2.48
N GLN A 462 -32.63 23.59 -3.12
CA GLN A 462 -33.78 24.49 -2.98
C GLN A 462 -34.39 24.43 -1.57
N ASP A 463 -34.52 23.23 -1.01
CA ASP A 463 -35.07 23.05 0.34
C ASP A 463 -34.13 23.61 1.40
N LEU A 464 -32.82 23.51 1.19
CA LEU A 464 -31.81 24.13 2.03
C LEU A 464 -31.95 25.66 2.09
N ARG A 465 -32.25 26.31 0.95
CA ARG A 465 -32.54 27.76 0.92
C ARG A 465 -33.80 28.11 1.68
N LYS A 466 -34.87 27.33 1.54
CA LYS A 466 -36.14 27.54 2.27
C LYS A 466 -35.94 27.37 3.77
N ALA A 467 -35.19 26.36 4.19
CA ALA A 467 -34.86 26.11 5.58
C ALA A 467 -34.04 27.29 6.17
N GLY A 468 -33.01 27.75 5.44
CA GLY A 468 -32.24 28.93 5.82
C GLY A 468 -33.09 30.18 5.97
N ALA A 469 -33.98 30.46 5.02
CA ALA A 469 -34.91 31.59 5.11
C ALA A 469 -35.85 31.49 6.32
N THR A 470 -36.31 30.28 6.64
CA THR A 470 -37.16 30.04 7.82
C THR A 470 -36.38 30.27 9.12
N MET A 471 -35.12 29.82 9.20
CA MET A 471 -34.25 30.07 10.35
C MET A 471 -33.92 31.55 10.51
N ALA A 472 -33.65 32.26 9.41
CA ALA A 472 -33.37 33.69 9.43
C ALA A 472 -34.58 34.53 9.90
N LEU A 473 -35.81 34.06 9.65
CA LEU A 473 -37.01 34.68 10.21
C LEU A 473 -37.16 34.43 11.71
N ALA A 474 -36.71 33.26 12.19
CA ALA A 474 -36.76 32.90 13.61
C ALA A 474 -35.68 33.62 14.44
N ASP A 475 -34.54 33.98 13.83
CA ASP A 475 -33.48 34.78 14.44
C ASP A 475 -33.12 36.01 13.58
N PRO A 476 -33.85 37.12 13.74
CA PRO A 476 -33.60 38.35 12.99
C PRO A 476 -32.20 38.96 13.23
N GLY A 477 -31.56 38.64 14.36
CA GLY A 477 -30.24 39.17 14.73
C GLY A 477 -29.11 38.57 13.89
N GLU A 478 -29.25 37.31 13.46
CA GLU A 478 -28.30 36.60 12.60
C GLU A 478 -28.82 36.38 11.17
N ALA A 479 -29.94 37.00 10.80
CA ALA A 479 -30.63 36.73 9.54
C ALA A 479 -29.74 36.88 8.29
N GLU A 480 -28.88 37.90 8.23
CA GLU A 480 -27.96 38.12 7.11
C GLU A 480 -26.93 36.98 6.98
N THR A 481 -26.35 36.59 8.13
CA THR A 481 -25.40 35.48 8.25
C THR A 481 -26.04 34.14 7.86
N ILE A 482 -27.24 33.85 8.36
CA ILE A 482 -27.99 32.63 8.05
C ILE A 482 -28.32 32.56 6.55
N HIS A 483 -28.73 33.66 5.93
CA HIS A 483 -28.98 33.72 4.49
C HIS A 483 -27.70 33.49 3.67
N ALA A 484 -26.61 34.18 4.01
CA ALA A 484 -25.35 34.05 3.29
C ALA A 484 -24.84 32.59 3.31
N TYR A 485 -24.87 31.95 4.48
CA TYR A 485 -24.44 30.57 4.63
C TYR A 485 -25.37 29.57 3.94
N SER A 486 -26.69 29.64 4.17
CA SER A 486 -27.63 28.72 3.50
C SER A 486 -27.57 28.81 1.98
N GLN A 487 -27.36 30.01 1.43
CA GLN A 487 -27.16 30.22 0.01
C GLN A 487 -25.85 29.60 -0.50
N SER A 488 -24.75 29.77 0.25
CA SER A 488 -23.46 29.14 -0.08
C SER A 488 -23.58 27.62 -0.06
N SER A 489 -24.18 27.03 0.98
CA SER A 489 -24.32 25.58 1.11
C SER A 489 -25.25 24.98 0.06
N ALA A 490 -26.34 25.66 -0.29
CA ALA A 490 -27.19 25.27 -1.41
C ALA A 490 -26.43 25.28 -2.73
N LEU A 491 -25.58 26.29 -2.95
CA LEU A 491 -24.69 26.31 -4.11
C LEU A 491 -23.73 25.11 -4.10
N MET A 492 -23.18 24.70 -2.95
CA MET A 492 -22.30 23.54 -2.89
C MET A 492 -23.01 22.24 -3.30
N VAL A 493 -24.25 22.03 -2.85
CA VAL A 493 -25.07 20.88 -3.26
C VAL A 493 -25.40 20.94 -4.76
N GLU A 494 -25.69 22.12 -5.31
CA GLU A 494 -25.88 22.31 -6.75
C GLU A 494 -24.62 21.96 -7.54
N LEU A 495 -23.45 22.37 -7.07
CA LEU A 495 -22.16 22.07 -7.71
C LEU A 495 -21.88 20.57 -7.73
N ILE A 496 -22.18 19.84 -6.65
CA ILE A 496 -22.10 18.36 -6.63
C ILE A 496 -23.05 17.77 -7.69
N GLY A 497 -24.27 18.29 -7.80
CA GLY A 497 -25.23 17.87 -8.82
C GLY A 497 -24.75 18.15 -10.25
N LEU A 498 -24.18 19.33 -10.51
CA LEU A 498 -23.61 19.70 -11.80
C LEU A 498 -22.38 18.84 -12.15
N SER A 499 -21.52 18.55 -11.17
CA SER A 499 -20.38 17.65 -11.31
C SER A 499 -20.83 16.26 -11.75
N ARG A 500 -21.83 15.67 -11.08
CA ARG A 500 -22.38 14.35 -11.47
C ARG A 500 -23.02 14.34 -12.85
N ALA A 501 -23.58 15.47 -13.28
CA ALA A 501 -24.18 15.60 -14.59
C ALA A 501 -23.17 15.93 -15.71
N GLY A 502 -21.89 16.14 -15.39
CA GLY A 502 -20.89 16.60 -16.36
C GLY A 502 -21.11 18.03 -16.86
N ARG A 503 -21.93 18.83 -16.18
CA ARG A 503 -22.33 20.18 -16.60
C ARG A 503 -21.38 21.24 -16.06
N TYR A 504 -20.08 21.05 -16.31
CA TYR A 504 -19.01 21.89 -15.75
C TYR A 504 -19.05 23.34 -16.24
N ALA A 505 -19.46 23.57 -17.50
CA ALA A 505 -19.63 24.91 -18.07
C ALA A 505 -20.66 25.77 -17.30
N GLU A 506 -21.62 25.15 -16.62
CA GLU A 506 -22.65 25.86 -15.86
C GLU A 506 -22.20 26.28 -14.45
N MET A 507 -21.02 25.82 -14.00
CA MET A 507 -20.44 26.18 -12.70
C MET A 507 -19.86 27.61 -12.67
N THR A 508 -20.41 28.53 -13.45
CA THR A 508 -19.98 29.94 -13.62
C THR A 508 -19.90 30.72 -12.30
N LYS A 509 -20.70 30.33 -11.30
CA LYS A 509 -20.71 30.96 -9.97
C LYS A 509 -19.44 30.69 -9.15
N LEU A 510 -18.65 29.65 -9.48
CA LEU A 510 -17.41 29.33 -8.76
C LEU A 510 -16.38 30.46 -8.84
N THR A 511 -16.17 31.02 -10.03
CA THR A 511 -15.18 32.07 -10.24
C THR A 511 -15.52 33.33 -9.43
N ALA A 512 -16.80 33.72 -9.44
CA ALA A 512 -17.28 34.85 -8.65
C ALA A 512 -17.13 34.61 -7.13
N LEU A 513 -17.43 33.39 -6.67
CA LEU A 513 -17.31 33.02 -5.26
C LEU A 513 -15.85 33.01 -4.78
N LEU A 514 -14.93 32.46 -5.57
CA LEU A 514 -13.50 32.46 -5.26
C LEU A 514 -12.89 33.87 -5.22
N ALA A 515 -13.40 34.77 -6.07
CA ALA A 515 -12.99 36.18 -6.11
C ALA A 515 -13.54 36.98 -4.91
N ALA A 516 -14.78 36.72 -4.49
CA ALA A 516 -15.43 37.44 -3.39
C ALA A 516 -14.85 37.11 -2.00
N GLN A 517 -14.21 35.95 -1.82
CA GLN A 517 -13.73 35.45 -0.53
C GLN A 517 -12.24 35.75 -0.25
N GLN A 518 -11.69 36.87 -0.74
CA GLN A 518 -10.35 37.31 -0.36
C GLN A 518 -10.41 38.02 1.02
N GLY A 519 -9.77 37.46 2.06
CA GLY A 519 -9.68 38.05 3.40
C GLY A 519 -10.35 37.29 4.57
N LEU A 520 -10.70 36.00 4.37
CA LEU A 520 -11.40 35.03 5.25
C LEU A 520 -11.40 35.30 6.78
N PRO A 521 -12.40 36.01 7.33
CA PRO A 521 -12.48 36.30 8.76
C PRO A 521 -13.04 35.15 9.62
N THR A 522 -13.87 34.23 9.07
CA THR A 522 -14.51 33.15 9.86
C THR A 522 -14.12 31.73 9.41
N ALA A 523 -14.32 30.74 10.29
CA ALA A 523 -14.08 29.32 9.99
C ALA A 523 -14.99 28.78 8.87
N ALA A 524 -16.24 29.26 8.81
CA ALA A 524 -17.17 28.86 7.77
C ALA A 524 -16.82 29.45 6.40
N ASP A 525 -16.23 30.66 6.34
CA ASP A 525 -15.71 31.22 5.09
C ASP A 525 -14.57 30.37 4.53
N ARG A 526 -13.69 29.87 5.41
CA ARG A 526 -12.61 28.94 5.03
C ARG A 526 -13.17 27.64 4.47
N LEU A 527 -14.17 27.04 5.13
CA LEU A 527 -14.84 25.82 4.63
C LEU A 527 -15.46 26.04 3.25
N ASN A 528 -16.23 27.11 3.06
CA ASN A 528 -16.85 27.44 1.79
C ASN A 528 -15.80 27.64 0.68
N ARG A 529 -14.71 28.36 0.98
CA ARG A 529 -13.62 28.55 0.04
C ARG A 529 -12.96 27.24 -0.35
N THR A 530 -12.70 26.37 0.62
CA THR A 530 -12.07 25.07 0.38
C THR A 530 -12.92 24.20 -0.51
N ILE A 531 -14.23 24.07 -0.25
CA ILE A 531 -15.08 23.25 -1.11
C ILE A 531 -15.19 23.91 -2.50
N ALA A 532 -15.24 25.24 -2.60
CA ALA A 532 -15.24 25.92 -3.90
C ALA A 532 -13.95 25.66 -4.70
N LEU A 533 -12.77 25.78 -4.07
CA LEU A 533 -11.48 25.41 -4.68
C LEU A 533 -11.47 23.94 -5.10
N THR A 534 -12.05 23.07 -4.28
CA THR A 534 -12.20 21.64 -4.56
C THR A 534 -13.06 21.41 -5.81
N MET A 535 -14.24 22.04 -5.92
CA MET A 535 -15.08 21.93 -7.12
C MET A 535 -14.44 22.58 -8.36
N ASP A 536 -13.73 23.69 -8.18
CA ASP A 536 -13.03 24.38 -9.27
C ASP A 536 -11.87 23.54 -9.83
N SER A 537 -11.19 22.78 -8.97
CA SER A 537 -10.20 21.78 -9.38
C SER A 537 -10.77 20.77 -10.39
N GLU A 538 -11.94 20.21 -10.10
CA GLU A 538 -12.61 19.27 -10.99
C GLU A 538 -13.09 19.93 -12.29
N ARG A 539 -13.71 21.12 -12.19
CA ARG A 539 -14.17 21.89 -13.35
C ARG A 539 -13.01 22.19 -14.31
N LEU A 540 -11.91 22.74 -13.79
CA LEU A 540 -10.71 23.06 -14.57
C LEU A 540 -10.13 21.80 -15.22
N THR A 541 -10.03 20.71 -14.46
CA THR A 541 -9.54 19.43 -14.97
C THR A 541 -10.39 18.94 -16.14
N ALA A 542 -11.72 18.95 -16.00
CA ALA A 542 -12.63 18.52 -17.07
C ALA A 542 -12.53 19.40 -18.33
N GLN A 543 -12.33 20.71 -18.16
CA GLN A 543 -12.20 21.70 -19.24
C GLN A 543 -10.82 21.71 -19.91
N GLY A 544 -9.89 20.85 -19.48
CA GLY A 544 -8.57 20.75 -20.09
C GLY A 544 -7.45 21.51 -19.37
N PHE A 545 -7.68 21.99 -18.15
CA PHE A 545 -6.69 22.68 -17.33
C PHE A 545 -6.31 21.88 -16.05
N PRO A 546 -5.82 20.62 -16.17
CA PRO A 546 -5.52 19.80 -15.01
C PRO A 546 -4.36 20.32 -14.14
N GLU A 547 -3.41 21.11 -14.66
CA GLU A 547 -2.32 21.64 -13.83
C GLU A 547 -2.85 22.73 -12.90
N GLN A 548 -3.66 23.64 -13.44
CA GLN A 548 -4.40 24.62 -12.64
C GLN A 548 -5.38 23.92 -11.68
N GLY A 549 -6.02 22.84 -12.12
CA GLY A 549 -6.87 22.01 -11.28
C GLY A 549 -6.12 21.43 -10.08
N ALA A 550 -4.93 20.87 -10.29
CA ALA A 550 -4.08 20.35 -9.22
C ALA A 550 -3.66 21.47 -8.25
N GLN A 551 -3.34 22.66 -8.76
CA GLN A 551 -3.03 23.84 -7.95
C GLN A 551 -4.21 24.27 -7.08
N ARG A 552 -5.45 24.28 -7.61
CA ARG A 552 -6.65 24.60 -6.82
C ARG A 552 -6.87 23.61 -5.69
N ALA A 553 -6.65 22.32 -5.92
CA ALA A 553 -6.73 21.33 -4.85
C ALA A 553 -5.63 21.51 -3.80
N ALA A 554 -4.40 21.87 -4.20
CA ALA A 554 -3.33 22.18 -3.26
C ALA A 554 -3.63 23.45 -2.43
N GLU A 555 -4.20 24.49 -3.04
CA GLU A 555 -4.69 25.67 -2.32
C GLU A 555 -5.80 25.31 -1.32
N ALA A 556 -6.70 24.40 -1.69
CA ALA A 556 -7.77 23.92 -0.82
C ALA A 556 -7.21 23.19 0.41
N PHE A 557 -6.18 22.36 0.20
CA PHE A 557 -5.50 21.59 1.24
C PHE A 557 -4.72 22.47 2.22
N ALA A 558 -4.16 23.59 1.75
CA ALA A 558 -3.39 24.52 2.58
C ALA A 558 -4.24 25.40 3.52
N LEU A 559 -5.57 25.41 3.35
CA LEU A 559 -6.47 26.17 4.22
C LEU A 559 -6.72 25.41 5.53
N GLU A 560 -6.58 26.10 6.66
CA GLU A 560 -6.88 25.50 7.98
C GLU A 560 -8.39 25.35 8.22
N HIS A 561 -8.81 24.13 8.58
CA HIS A 561 -10.18 23.81 8.98
C HIS A 561 -10.28 23.49 10.47
N SER A 562 -11.46 23.71 11.05
CA SER A 562 -11.73 23.29 12.42
C SER A 562 -11.89 21.78 12.46
N GLU A 563 -10.81 21.08 12.76
CA GLU A 563 -10.82 19.62 12.75
C GLU A 563 -11.72 18.98 13.82
N GLU A 564 -12.16 19.74 14.82
CA GLU A 564 -12.88 19.20 15.96
C GLU A 564 -14.39 19.08 15.74
N THR A 565 -14.94 19.78 14.75
CA THR A 565 -16.39 19.89 14.55
C THR A 565 -16.88 19.46 13.17
N ASP A 566 -15.97 19.22 12.22
CA ASP A 566 -16.32 18.86 10.84
C ASP A 566 -16.73 17.39 10.69
N VAL A 567 -17.97 17.16 10.24
CA VAL A 567 -18.55 15.82 10.03
C VAL A 567 -18.54 15.42 8.54
N PHE A 568 -17.90 16.19 7.66
CA PHE A 568 -17.81 15.88 6.22
C PHE A 568 -16.41 15.38 5.81
N PHE A 569 -16.34 14.62 4.71
CA PHE A 569 -15.13 14.02 4.15
C PHE A 569 -14.35 15.00 3.26
N LEU A 570 -14.00 16.15 3.83
CA LEU A 570 -13.36 17.23 3.08
C LEU A 570 -11.94 16.89 2.59
N PRO A 571 -11.01 16.41 3.46
CA PRO A 571 -9.66 16.02 3.00
C PRO A 571 -9.69 14.97 1.89
N GLU A 572 -10.55 13.97 2.01
CA GLU A 572 -10.69 12.88 1.05
C GLU A 572 -11.24 13.39 -0.30
N SER A 573 -12.15 14.36 -0.25
CA SER A 573 -12.68 15.03 -1.45
C SER A 573 -11.64 15.88 -2.19
N ILE A 574 -10.75 16.55 -1.45
CA ILE A 574 -9.64 17.35 -2.01
C ILE A 574 -8.62 16.41 -2.65
N MET A 575 -8.19 15.40 -1.91
CA MET A 575 -7.22 14.39 -2.35
C MET A 575 -7.65 13.73 -3.65
N LEU A 576 -8.89 13.23 -3.73
CA LEU A 576 -9.39 12.55 -4.94
C LEU A 576 -9.29 13.43 -6.19
N ARG A 577 -9.60 14.73 -6.06
CA ARG A 577 -9.53 15.69 -7.18
C ARG A 577 -8.10 16.09 -7.52
N HIS A 578 -7.24 16.24 -6.52
CA HIS A 578 -5.81 16.46 -6.73
C HIS A 578 -5.18 15.30 -7.51
N LEU A 579 -5.43 14.05 -7.09
CA LEU A 579 -4.94 12.85 -7.76
C LEU A 579 -5.51 12.74 -9.19
N THR A 580 -6.80 13.00 -9.37
CA THR A 580 -7.44 13.01 -10.70
C THR A 580 -6.80 14.04 -11.63
N ALA A 581 -6.55 15.26 -11.15
CA ALA A 581 -5.92 16.32 -11.90
C ALA A 581 -4.48 15.95 -12.31
N MET A 582 -3.67 15.45 -11.38
CA MET A 582 -2.29 15.01 -11.69
C MET A 582 -2.25 13.87 -12.71
N LEU A 583 -3.15 12.88 -12.58
CA LEU A 583 -3.28 11.80 -13.56
C LEU A 583 -3.74 12.32 -14.92
N CYS A 584 -4.64 13.30 -14.98
CA CYS A 584 -5.07 13.89 -16.26
C CYS A 584 -3.95 14.70 -16.94
N ALA A 585 -3.13 15.43 -16.18
CA ALA A 585 -1.99 16.17 -16.72
C ALA A 585 -0.86 15.23 -17.21
N GLY A 586 -0.72 14.06 -16.59
CA GLY A 586 0.32 13.08 -16.92
C GLY A 586 1.48 13.01 -15.94
N TYR A 587 1.25 13.41 -14.70
CA TYR A 587 2.24 13.33 -13.61
C TYR A 587 2.08 12.02 -12.82
N TRP A 588 2.34 10.88 -13.48
CA TRP A 588 2.08 9.54 -12.94
C TRP A 588 2.77 9.28 -11.60
N SER A 589 4.09 9.52 -11.55
CA SER A 589 4.92 9.28 -10.37
C SER A 589 4.62 10.27 -9.24
N ALA A 590 4.26 11.51 -9.57
CA ALA A 590 3.82 12.47 -8.56
C ALA A 590 2.47 12.06 -7.97
N ALA A 591 1.54 11.55 -8.79
CA ALA A 591 0.26 11.05 -8.32
C ALA A 591 0.41 9.84 -7.41
N THR A 592 1.28 8.89 -7.75
CA THR A 592 1.56 7.75 -6.84
C THR A 592 2.26 8.19 -5.57
N GLY A 593 3.26 9.08 -5.65
CA GLY A 593 3.98 9.56 -4.46
C GLY A 593 3.13 10.49 -3.56
N ALA A 594 2.10 11.13 -4.11
CA ALA A 594 1.16 11.91 -3.31
C ALA A 594 0.31 11.02 -2.39
N MET A 595 0.05 9.75 -2.74
CA MET A 595 -0.71 8.84 -1.88
C MET A 595 -0.03 8.59 -0.53
N ASP A 596 1.31 8.58 -0.51
CA ASP A 596 2.11 8.47 0.71
C ASP A 596 1.89 9.69 1.62
N GLN A 597 1.77 10.90 1.05
CA GLN A 597 1.50 12.13 1.80
C GLN A 597 0.11 12.14 2.46
N PHE A 598 -0.85 11.42 1.86
CA PHE A 598 -2.19 11.25 2.42
C PHE A 598 -2.33 9.98 3.28
N SER A 599 -1.23 9.26 3.51
CA SER A 599 -1.19 8.01 4.29
C SER A 599 -2.22 6.97 3.83
N MET A 600 -2.54 6.90 2.53
CA MET A 600 -3.59 5.98 2.03
C MET A 600 -3.24 4.50 2.18
N GLU A 601 -1.97 4.19 2.46
CA GLU A 601 -1.41 2.84 2.55
C GLU A 601 -1.08 2.42 3.99
N ASP A 602 -1.32 3.32 4.95
CA ASP A 602 -1.05 3.14 6.37
C ASP A 602 -2.25 3.52 7.22
N GLY A 603 -2.59 2.68 8.18
CA GLY A 603 -3.64 2.96 9.16
C GLY A 603 -4.97 2.26 8.84
N PRO A 604 -5.98 2.48 9.70
CA PRO A 604 -7.36 2.02 9.45
C PRO A 604 -7.95 2.53 8.12
N ILE A 605 -7.39 3.61 7.56
CA ILE A 605 -7.78 4.16 6.26
C ILE A 605 -7.67 3.13 5.12
N VAL A 606 -6.76 2.16 5.21
CA VAL A 606 -6.56 1.13 4.16
C VAL A 606 -7.81 0.28 3.95
N PHE A 607 -8.59 0.02 5.00
CA PHE A 607 -9.88 -0.70 4.89
C PHE A 607 -10.94 0.09 4.12
N THR A 608 -10.83 1.42 4.12
CA THR A 608 -11.83 2.33 3.55
C THR A 608 -11.41 2.86 2.18
N PHE A 609 -10.11 3.07 1.95
CA PHE A 609 -9.58 3.73 0.75
C PHE A 609 -8.48 2.96 0.02
N GLY A 610 -8.04 1.79 0.51
CA GLY A 610 -6.97 1.00 -0.12
C GLY A 610 -7.29 0.59 -1.57
N GLY A 611 -8.58 0.39 -1.88
CA GLY A 611 -9.04 0.18 -3.25
C GLY A 611 -8.79 1.37 -4.19
N GLY A 612 -8.97 2.60 -3.68
CA GLY A 612 -8.69 3.83 -4.43
C GLY A 612 -7.21 4.00 -4.77
N ALA A 613 -6.31 3.64 -3.83
CA ALA A 613 -4.88 3.63 -4.10
C ALA A 613 -4.50 2.67 -5.25
N SER A 614 -5.11 1.48 -5.26
CA SER A 614 -4.95 0.51 -6.36
C SER A 614 -5.42 1.06 -7.71
N VAL A 615 -6.51 1.84 -7.73
CA VAL A 615 -7.02 2.51 -8.94
C VAL A 615 -6.05 3.56 -9.46
N VAL A 616 -5.45 4.37 -8.58
CA VAL A 616 -4.46 5.39 -8.96
C VAL A 616 -3.20 4.74 -9.56
N ARG A 617 -2.63 3.74 -8.87
CA ARG A 617 -1.48 2.96 -9.37
C ARG A 617 -1.81 2.26 -10.69
N GLY A 618 -2.97 1.61 -10.75
CA GLY A 618 -3.47 0.93 -11.95
C GLY A 618 -3.59 1.88 -13.13
N MET A 619 -4.19 3.06 -12.95
CA MET A 619 -4.31 4.08 -13.99
C MET A 619 -2.94 4.57 -14.49
N ALA A 620 -2.00 4.84 -13.58
CA ALA A 620 -0.61 5.19 -13.95
C ALA A 620 0.06 4.09 -14.79
N MET A 621 -0.11 2.82 -14.40
CA MET A 621 0.44 1.68 -15.15
C MET A 621 -0.25 1.48 -16.51
N VAL A 622 -1.57 1.64 -16.60
CA VAL A 622 -2.32 1.60 -17.87
C VAL A 622 -1.79 2.67 -18.83
N ARG A 623 -1.61 3.91 -18.34
CA ARG A 623 -1.11 5.03 -19.16
C ARG A 623 0.34 4.89 -19.61
N THR A 624 1.17 4.26 -18.79
CA THR A 624 2.57 3.98 -19.13
C THR A 624 2.74 2.73 -20.00
N GLY A 625 1.69 1.90 -20.13
CA GLY A 625 1.65 0.69 -20.95
C GLY A 625 2.08 -0.60 -20.23
N ALA A 626 2.19 -0.58 -18.90
CA ALA A 626 2.52 -1.72 -18.05
C ALA A 626 1.27 -2.58 -17.74
N PHE A 627 0.61 -3.11 -18.77
CA PHE A 627 -0.70 -3.77 -18.64
C PHE A 627 -0.71 -5.00 -17.74
N THR A 628 0.37 -5.78 -17.71
CA THR A 628 0.49 -6.96 -16.84
C THR A 628 0.47 -6.57 -15.37
N ASP A 629 1.30 -5.59 -15.00
CA ASP A 629 1.39 -5.09 -13.63
C ASP A 629 0.11 -4.34 -13.25
N ALA A 630 -0.44 -3.55 -14.18
CA ALA A 630 -1.72 -2.88 -14.01
C ALA A 630 -2.84 -3.88 -13.69
N LEU A 631 -2.95 -4.98 -14.44
CA LEU A 631 -3.97 -6.00 -14.20
C LEU A 631 -3.79 -6.67 -12.84
N LYS A 632 -2.56 -6.95 -12.42
CA LYS A 632 -2.27 -7.50 -11.08
C LYS A 632 -2.75 -6.56 -9.98
N VAL A 633 -2.38 -5.28 -10.06
CA VAL A 633 -2.76 -4.25 -9.08
C VAL A 633 -4.27 -4.01 -9.07
N LEU A 634 -4.89 -3.85 -10.24
CA LEU A 634 -6.33 -3.58 -10.36
C LEU A 634 -7.16 -4.74 -9.80
N ARG A 635 -6.76 -5.99 -10.02
CA ARG A 635 -7.45 -7.15 -9.44
C ARG A 635 -7.43 -7.15 -7.91
N GLY A 636 -6.29 -6.78 -7.30
CA GLY A 636 -6.22 -6.58 -5.85
C GLY A 636 -7.14 -5.45 -5.37
N GLY A 637 -7.24 -4.37 -6.16
CA GLY A 637 -8.15 -3.26 -5.90
C GLY A 637 -9.64 -3.62 -5.98
N LEU A 638 -10.05 -4.50 -6.92
CA LEU A 638 -11.43 -4.95 -7.05
C LEU A 638 -11.94 -5.62 -5.76
N ASP A 639 -11.15 -6.51 -5.19
CA ASP A 639 -11.48 -7.19 -3.93
C ASP A 639 -11.68 -6.18 -2.79
N SER A 640 -10.94 -5.06 -2.81
CA SER A 640 -11.09 -3.98 -1.81
C SER A 640 -12.34 -3.15 -2.01
N LEU A 641 -12.55 -2.69 -3.25
CA LEU A 641 -13.66 -1.80 -3.60
C LEU A 641 -15.02 -2.52 -3.47
N GLN A 642 -15.08 -3.84 -3.68
CA GLN A 642 -16.31 -4.60 -3.43
C GLN A 642 -16.75 -4.56 -1.95
N ARG A 643 -15.83 -4.33 -1.02
CA ARG A 643 -16.12 -4.25 0.43
C ARG A 643 -16.44 -2.84 0.88
N SER A 644 -15.61 -1.87 0.48
CA SER A 644 -15.83 -0.46 0.76
C SER A 644 -15.35 0.38 -0.42
N ASP A 645 -16.27 1.17 -0.99
CA ASP A 645 -16.00 2.05 -2.13
C ASP A 645 -16.56 3.46 -1.90
N PRO A 646 -16.11 4.18 -0.86
CA PRO A 646 -16.60 5.51 -0.53
C PRO A 646 -16.38 6.53 -1.66
N GLN A 647 -15.44 6.26 -2.57
CA GLN A 647 -15.09 7.11 -3.72
C GLN A 647 -15.83 6.72 -5.00
N GLN A 648 -16.59 5.61 -5.00
CA GLN A 648 -17.36 5.11 -6.14
C GLN A 648 -16.47 4.77 -7.36
N LEU A 649 -15.36 4.08 -7.13
CA LEU A 649 -14.33 3.71 -8.12
C LEU A 649 -14.40 2.26 -8.59
N LEU A 650 -15.30 1.42 -8.06
CA LEU A 650 -15.41 0.00 -8.43
C LEU A 650 -15.62 -0.18 -9.93
N GLY A 651 -16.59 0.52 -10.52
CA GLY A 651 -16.87 0.47 -11.96
C GLY A 651 -15.65 0.84 -12.79
N TYR A 652 -15.00 1.94 -12.44
CA TYR A 652 -13.78 2.40 -13.10
C TYR A 652 -12.62 1.39 -13.02
N CYS A 653 -12.43 0.77 -11.85
CA CYS A 653 -11.44 -0.29 -11.65
C CYS A 653 -11.74 -1.50 -12.55
N MET A 654 -13.00 -1.94 -12.61
CA MET A 654 -13.44 -3.06 -13.47
C MET A 654 -13.22 -2.75 -14.95
N ALA A 655 -13.53 -1.53 -15.39
CA ALA A 655 -13.35 -1.09 -16.77
C ALA A 655 -11.87 -1.13 -17.19
N MET A 656 -10.97 -0.60 -16.36
CA MET A 656 -9.53 -0.67 -16.61
C MET A 656 -9.00 -2.10 -16.58
N ALA A 657 -9.46 -2.94 -15.63
CA ALA A 657 -9.06 -4.34 -15.56
C ALA A 657 -9.52 -5.13 -16.80
N ALA A 658 -10.75 -4.90 -17.27
CA ALA A 658 -11.27 -5.49 -18.49
C ALA A 658 -10.45 -5.07 -19.72
N TYR A 659 -10.10 -3.78 -19.81
CA TYR A 659 -9.23 -3.25 -20.86
C TYR A 659 -7.86 -3.91 -20.85
N CYS A 660 -7.19 -3.99 -19.70
CA CYS A 660 -5.89 -4.67 -19.56
C CYS A 660 -5.99 -6.15 -19.95
N ALA A 661 -7.00 -6.87 -19.45
CA ALA A 661 -7.21 -8.27 -19.76
C ALA A 661 -7.43 -8.49 -21.26
N ALA A 662 -8.24 -7.66 -21.92
CA ALA A 662 -8.46 -7.72 -23.36
C ALA A 662 -7.16 -7.46 -24.14
N ARG A 663 -6.36 -6.46 -23.72
CA ARG A 663 -5.05 -6.15 -24.32
C ARG A 663 -4.03 -7.27 -24.19
N LEU A 664 -4.06 -7.99 -23.07
CA LEU A 664 -3.18 -9.14 -22.81
C LEU A 664 -3.69 -10.43 -23.48
N GLY A 665 -4.81 -10.37 -24.22
CA GLY A 665 -5.42 -11.55 -24.87
C GLY A 665 -6.16 -12.49 -23.91
N GLN A 666 -6.38 -12.08 -22.65
CA GLN A 666 -7.13 -12.85 -21.65
C GLN A 666 -8.64 -12.70 -21.86
N ARG A 667 -9.14 -13.27 -22.98
CA ARG A 667 -10.50 -13.05 -23.48
C ARG A 667 -11.60 -13.43 -22.49
N GLU A 668 -11.47 -14.58 -21.82
CA GLU A 668 -12.48 -15.04 -20.85
C GLU A 668 -12.58 -14.10 -19.64
N LEU A 669 -11.44 -13.70 -19.07
CA LEU A 669 -11.39 -12.77 -17.95
C LEU A 669 -12.00 -11.41 -18.32
N ALA A 670 -11.59 -10.85 -19.45
CA ALA A 670 -12.13 -9.58 -19.92
C ALA A 670 -13.65 -9.64 -20.17
N ALA A 671 -14.13 -10.73 -20.77
CA ALA A 671 -15.56 -10.94 -20.98
C ALA A 671 -16.34 -11.09 -19.65
N SER A 672 -15.75 -11.71 -18.62
CA SER A 672 -16.37 -11.79 -17.29
C SER A 672 -16.46 -10.41 -16.64
N LEU A 673 -15.35 -9.66 -16.61
CA LEU A 673 -15.30 -8.33 -16.03
C LEU A 673 -16.30 -7.36 -16.69
N LEU A 674 -16.48 -7.45 -18.01
CA LEU A 674 -17.49 -6.66 -18.72
C LEU A 674 -18.93 -7.07 -18.39
N ARG A 675 -19.21 -8.37 -18.19
CA ARG A 675 -20.56 -8.84 -17.83
C ARG A 675 -20.93 -8.50 -16.39
N GLU A 676 -19.95 -8.54 -15.49
CA GLU A 676 -20.13 -8.29 -14.06
C GLU A 676 -20.04 -6.80 -13.70
N HIS A 677 -19.68 -5.96 -14.66
CA HIS A 677 -19.47 -4.53 -14.45
C HIS A 677 -20.67 -3.83 -13.79
N VAL A 678 -20.36 -2.99 -12.81
CA VAL A 678 -21.32 -2.14 -12.09
C VAL A 678 -20.98 -0.69 -12.39
N ASP A 679 -21.96 0.08 -12.87
CA ASP A 679 -21.78 1.50 -13.17
C ASP A 679 -21.42 2.28 -11.89
N SER A 680 -20.35 3.07 -11.94
CA SER A 680 -20.03 4.01 -10.86
C SER A 680 -20.97 5.23 -10.86
N THR A 681 -21.04 5.93 -9.72
CA THR A 681 -21.98 7.05 -9.51
C THR A 681 -21.32 8.38 -9.09
N GLY A 682 -19.98 8.45 -9.13
CA GLY A 682 -19.15 9.57 -8.65
C GLY A 682 -18.92 10.73 -9.62
N MET A 683 -17.69 11.27 -9.64
CA MET A 683 -17.30 12.43 -10.47
C MET A 683 -17.43 12.10 -11.96
N PHE A 684 -18.09 12.94 -12.75
CA PHE A 684 -18.36 12.64 -14.15
C PHE A 684 -17.10 12.42 -14.99
N VAL A 685 -16.01 13.17 -14.74
CA VAL A 685 -14.73 12.93 -15.44
C VAL A 685 -14.21 11.50 -15.27
N VAL A 686 -14.39 10.90 -14.09
CA VAL A 686 -14.01 9.50 -13.81
C VAL A 686 -14.98 8.54 -14.49
N LEU A 687 -16.29 8.80 -14.39
CA LEU A 687 -17.33 7.99 -15.07
C LEU A 687 -17.15 8.00 -16.59
N ALA A 688 -16.72 9.12 -17.16
CA ALA A 688 -16.45 9.22 -18.58
C ALA A 688 -15.21 8.39 -18.96
N HIS A 689 -14.14 8.43 -18.16
CA HIS A 689 -12.99 7.55 -18.39
C HIS A 689 -13.35 6.06 -18.28
N GLU A 690 -14.17 5.69 -17.30
CA GLU A 690 -14.73 4.34 -17.16
C GLU A 690 -15.45 3.87 -18.42
N ARG A 691 -16.42 4.66 -18.92
CA ARG A 691 -17.14 4.35 -20.15
C ARG A 691 -16.21 4.21 -21.35
N ALA A 692 -15.17 5.03 -21.43
CA ALA A 692 -14.19 4.95 -22.51
C ALA A 692 -13.38 3.65 -22.44
N TYR A 693 -12.91 3.24 -21.26
CA TYR A 693 -12.21 1.96 -21.09
C TYR A 693 -13.10 0.75 -21.34
N LEU A 694 -14.38 0.80 -20.96
CA LEU A 694 -15.35 -0.26 -21.30
C LEU A 694 -15.53 -0.41 -22.81
N SER A 695 -15.70 0.72 -23.51
CA SER A 695 -15.86 0.76 -24.96
C SER A 695 -14.60 0.22 -25.66
N ALA A 696 -13.42 0.59 -25.17
CA ALA A 696 -12.15 0.08 -25.68
C ALA A 696 -11.96 -1.42 -25.40
N ALA A 697 -12.32 -1.90 -24.22
CA ALA A 697 -12.27 -3.33 -23.87
C ALA A 697 -13.21 -4.16 -24.75
N ARG A 698 -14.43 -3.67 -25.00
CA ARG A 698 -15.39 -4.30 -25.94
C ARG A 698 -14.80 -4.40 -27.35
N GLN A 699 -14.24 -3.31 -27.87
CA GLN A 699 -13.64 -3.29 -29.21
C GLN A 699 -12.49 -4.31 -29.36
N LEU A 700 -11.66 -4.48 -28.33
CA LEU A 700 -10.56 -5.45 -28.35
C LEU A 700 -11.02 -6.91 -28.30
N LEU A 701 -12.14 -7.18 -27.62
CA LEU A 701 -12.74 -8.50 -27.55
C LEU A 701 -13.49 -8.87 -28.84
N LEU A 702 -14.27 -7.91 -29.35
CA LEU A 702 -15.07 -8.05 -30.56
C LEU A 702 -14.80 -6.84 -31.46
N PRO A 703 -13.91 -6.96 -32.45
CA PRO A 703 -13.53 -5.84 -33.32
C PRO A 703 -14.57 -5.61 -34.42
N ASP A 704 -15.81 -5.34 -34.04
CA ASP A 704 -16.94 -5.06 -34.94
C ASP A 704 -17.11 -3.56 -35.26
N GLY A 705 -16.35 -2.70 -34.57
CA GLY A 705 -16.40 -1.24 -34.72
C GLY A 705 -17.38 -0.57 -33.76
N GLY A 706 -18.17 -1.33 -33.00
CA GLY A 706 -19.13 -0.78 -32.04
C GLY A 706 -18.46 0.01 -30.92
N GLY A 707 -17.37 -0.51 -30.35
CA GLY A 707 -16.64 0.21 -29.29
C GLY A 707 -15.94 1.48 -29.79
N LEU A 708 -15.48 1.51 -31.06
CA LEU A 708 -14.99 2.75 -31.68
C LEU A 708 -16.12 3.78 -31.85
N ALA A 709 -17.30 3.36 -32.32
CA ALA A 709 -18.45 4.25 -32.45
C ALA A 709 -18.89 4.83 -31.09
N GLU A 710 -18.85 4.03 -30.02
CA GLU A 710 -19.13 4.48 -28.65
C GLU A 710 -18.11 5.52 -28.16
N LEU A 711 -16.82 5.31 -28.41
CA LEU A 711 -15.77 6.28 -28.07
C LEU A 711 -15.97 7.62 -28.81
N LEU A 712 -16.36 7.58 -30.08
CA LEU A 712 -16.61 8.79 -30.87
C LEU A 712 -17.86 9.53 -30.39
N ALA A 713 -18.95 8.81 -30.11
CA ALA A 713 -20.14 9.40 -29.52
C ALA A 713 -19.84 10.07 -28.18
N GLN A 714 -18.95 9.47 -27.37
CA GLN A 714 -18.48 10.06 -26.14
C GLN A 714 -17.64 11.33 -26.39
N ALA A 715 -16.76 11.32 -27.40
CA ALA A 715 -15.98 12.50 -27.77
C ALA A 715 -16.86 13.66 -28.25
N ASP A 716 -17.92 13.36 -29.02
CA ASP A 716 -18.90 14.36 -29.47
C ASP A 716 -19.70 14.94 -28.31
N ALA A 717 -20.22 14.10 -27.41
CA ALA A 717 -20.91 14.57 -26.21
C ALA A 717 -20.00 15.43 -25.32
N ALA A 718 -18.72 15.07 -25.19
CA ALA A 718 -17.76 15.82 -24.40
C ALA A 718 -17.42 17.19 -25.03
N ARG A 719 -17.41 17.27 -26.36
CA ARG A 719 -17.26 18.55 -27.08
C ARG A 719 -18.45 19.46 -26.82
N ASP A 720 -19.66 18.92 -26.92
CA ASP A 720 -20.90 19.67 -26.66
C ASP A 720 -20.99 20.18 -25.21
N SER A 721 -20.38 19.46 -24.26
CA SER A 721 -20.32 19.83 -22.85
C SER A 721 -19.03 20.59 -22.46
N GLU A 722 -18.24 21.05 -23.43
CA GLU A 722 -16.97 21.78 -23.22
C GLU A 722 -15.98 21.05 -22.29
N SER A 723 -15.95 19.71 -22.36
CA SER A 723 -15.14 18.84 -21.52
C SER A 723 -13.93 18.30 -22.29
N ALA A 724 -12.99 19.18 -22.64
CA ALA A 724 -11.83 18.87 -23.49
C ALA A 724 -10.99 17.68 -23.00
N MET A 725 -10.87 17.50 -21.68
CA MET A 725 -10.11 16.37 -21.12
C MET A 725 -10.79 15.01 -21.41
N VAL A 726 -12.12 14.98 -21.33
CA VAL A 726 -12.92 13.77 -21.64
C VAL A 726 -12.89 13.49 -23.14
N GLU A 727 -13.02 14.52 -23.97
CA GLU A 727 -12.91 14.40 -25.43
C GLU A 727 -11.54 13.84 -25.82
N LEU A 728 -10.46 14.41 -25.28
CA LEU A 728 -9.10 13.96 -25.55
C LEU A 728 -8.89 12.50 -25.15
N ASN A 729 -9.37 12.07 -23.98
CA ASN A 729 -9.23 10.70 -23.55
C ASN A 729 -9.89 9.70 -24.51
N ALA A 730 -11.12 9.99 -24.95
CA ALA A 730 -11.85 9.13 -25.86
C ALA A 730 -11.16 9.03 -27.23
N LEU A 731 -10.69 10.15 -27.77
CA LEU A 731 -9.95 10.20 -29.04
C LEU A 731 -8.60 9.47 -28.96
N VAL A 732 -7.88 9.60 -27.84
CA VAL A 732 -6.61 8.90 -27.63
C VAL A 732 -6.83 7.38 -27.55
N LEU A 733 -7.87 6.91 -26.87
CA LEU A 733 -8.21 5.48 -26.87
C LEU A 733 -8.59 4.98 -28.27
N ALA A 734 -9.32 5.76 -29.07
CA ALA A 734 -9.60 5.41 -30.46
C ALA A 734 -8.32 5.30 -31.32
N LEU A 735 -7.38 6.24 -31.16
CA LEU A 735 -6.05 6.16 -31.79
C LEU A 735 -5.27 4.92 -31.33
N GLU A 736 -5.36 4.55 -30.06
CA GLU A 736 -4.70 3.37 -29.50
C GLU A 736 -5.26 2.06 -30.09
N LEU A 737 -6.54 2.04 -30.43
CA LEU A 737 -7.23 0.93 -31.11
C LEU A 737 -6.99 0.91 -32.63
N GLY A 738 -6.26 1.89 -33.17
CA GLY A 738 -5.83 1.96 -34.56
C GLY A 738 -6.73 2.79 -35.49
N ASP A 739 -7.72 3.53 -34.97
CA ASP A 739 -8.50 4.45 -35.80
C ASP A 739 -7.80 5.81 -35.91
N GLU A 740 -7.11 6.01 -37.04
CA GLU A 740 -6.30 7.20 -37.31
C GLU A 740 -7.10 8.33 -37.97
N SER A 741 -8.37 8.09 -38.31
CA SER A 741 -9.19 9.06 -39.06
C SER A 741 -9.44 10.36 -38.30
N PHE A 742 -9.33 10.32 -36.97
CA PHE A 742 -9.52 11.47 -36.08
C PHE A 742 -8.22 12.10 -35.56
N ALA A 743 -7.06 11.72 -36.10
CA ALA A 743 -5.76 12.24 -35.65
C ALA A 743 -5.68 13.78 -35.68
N GLY A 744 -6.29 14.44 -36.68
CA GLY A 744 -6.36 15.90 -36.75
C GLY A 744 -7.16 16.52 -35.60
N ARG A 745 -8.34 15.96 -35.30
CA ARG A 745 -9.19 16.39 -34.18
C ARG A 745 -8.51 16.15 -32.83
N ALA A 746 -7.87 14.99 -32.66
CA ALA A 746 -7.12 14.69 -31.45
C ALA A 746 -5.97 15.69 -31.23
N ALA A 747 -5.27 16.10 -32.29
CA ALA A 747 -4.22 17.12 -32.21
C ALA A 747 -4.77 18.49 -31.81
N GLU A 748 -5.91 18.91 -32.38
CA GLU A 748 -6.58 20.17 -32.05
C GLU A 748 -6.97 20.24 -30.57
N VAL A 749 -7.66 19.20 -30.07
CA VAL A 749 -8.10 19.14 -28.66
C VAL A 749 -6.88 19.06 -27.74
N ALA A 750 -5.89 18.21 -28.06
CA ALA A 750 -4.69 18.06 -27.25
C ALA A 750 -3.86 19.35 -27.13
N ALA A 751 -3.90 20.23 -28.13
CA ALA A 751 -3.23 21.53 -28.07
C ALA A 751 -3.83 22.47 -27.02
N GLY A 752 -5.10 22.28 -26.66
CA GLY A 752 -5.81 23.05 -25.64
C GLY A 752 -5.79 22.45 -24.23
N VAL A 753 -5.17 21.28 -24.04
CA VAL A 753 -5.12 20.58 -22.74
C VAL A 753 -3.74 20.70 -22.10
N GLU A 754 -3.68 21.06 -20.82
CA GLU A 754 -2.43 21.21 -20.07
C GLU A 754 -1.77 19.86 -19.74
N GLY A 755 -0.46 19.89 -19.54
CA GLY A 755 0.32 18.76 -19.04
C GLY A 755 1.14 18.00 -20.08
N PRO A 756 2.15 17.24 -19.62
CA PRO A 756 3.04 16.46 -20.48
C PRO A 756 2.32 15.39 -21.31
N TRP A 757 1.24 14.78 -20.79
CA TRP A 757 0.51 13.75 -21.53
C TRP A 757 -0.18 14.34 -22.77
N ALA A 758 -0.97 15.40 -22.60
CA ALA A 758 -1.65 16.08 -23.70
C ALA A 758 -0.67 16.64 -24.74
N ARG A 759 0.43 17.26 -24.29
CA ARG A 759 1.50 17.74 -25.18
C ARG A 759 2.10 16.61 -26.03
N GLY A 760 2.36 15.46 -25.42
CA GLY A 760 2.87 14.30 -26.15
C GLY A 760 1.88 13.76 -27.18
N MET A 761 0.60 13.70 -26.81
CA MET A 761 -0.48 13.29 -27.72
C MET A 761 -0.68 14.28 -28.87
N CYS A 762 -0.59 15.59 -28.60
CA CYS A 762 -0.64 16.64 -29.63
C CYS A 762 0.46 16.44 -30.69
N LEU A 763 1.71 16.24 -30.25
CA LEU A 763 2.84 16.01 -31.17
C LEU A 763 2.64 14.75 -32.00
N TYR A 764 2.20 13.66 -31.36
CA TYR A 764 1.94 12.39 -32.03
C TYR A 764 0.81 12.51 -33.06
N ALA A 765 -0.34 13.01 -32.65
CA ALA A 765 -1.54 13.09 -33.48
C ALA A 765 -1.37 14.08 -34.64
N ALA A 766 -0.69 15.21 -34.43
CA ALA A 766 -0.39 16.16 -35.50
C ALA A 766 0.57 15.57 -36.54
N ALA A 767 1.64 14.89 -36.08
CA ALA A 767 2.59 14.25 -36.99
C ALA A 767 1.96 13.08 -37.75
N LEU A 768 1.06 12.34 -37.09
CA LEU A 768 0.27 11.27 -37.71
C LEU A 768 -0.66 11.81 -38.80
N HIS A 769 -1.42 12.86 -38.51
CA HIS A 769 -2.33 13.50 -39.45
C HIS A 769 -1.62 14.03 -40.69
N ASN A 770 -0.43 14.60 -40.51
CA ASN A 770 0.36 15.20 -41.60
C ASN A 770 1.24 14.18 -42.36
N GLY A 771 1.30 12.92 -41.92
CA GLY A 771 2.23 11.93 -42.47
C GLY A 771 3.71 12.29 -42.24
N ASP A 772 4.01 13.05 -41.18
CA ASP A 772 5.35 13.54 -40.87
C ASP A 772 6.16 12.49 -40.08
N GLY A 773 6.98 11.73 -40.80
CA GLY A 773 7.87 10.74 -40.19
C GLY A 773 8.90 11.34 -39.22
N GLN A 774 9.41 12.55 -39.46
CA GLN A 774 10.34 13.20 -38.52
C GLN A 774 9.63 13.65 -37.25
N GLY A 775 8.46 14.27 -37.41
CA GLY A 775 7.58 14.64 -36.31
C GLY A 775 7.23 13.44 -35.43
N LEU A 776 6.90 12.29 -36.02
CA LEU A 776 6.63 11.04 -35.28
C LEU A 776 7.86 10.53 -34.51
N ASN A 777 9.06 10.71 -35.05
CA ASN A 777 10.29 10.37 -34.32
C ASN A 777 10.47 11.24 -33.08
N GLU A 778 10.26 12.55 -33.19
CA GLU A 778 10.38 13.47 -32.05
C GLU A 778 9.25 13.28 -31.04
N ALA A 779 8.02 13.06 -31.50
CA ALA A 779 6.90 12.69 -30.64
C ALA A 779 7.21 11.41 -29.85
N GLY A 780 7.78 10.39 -30.51
CA GLY A 780 8.17 9.14 -29.86
C GLY A 780 9.22 9.32 -28.77
N LYS A 781 10.23 10.18 -28.98
CA LYS A 781 11.22 10.51 -27.94
C LYS A 781 10.59 11.27 -26.77
N PHE A 782 9.72 12.23 -27.06
CA PHE A 782 9.05 13.02 -26.02
C PHE A 782 8.18 12.11 -25.15
N LEU A 783 7.36 11.26 -25.78
CA LEU A 783 6.49 10.31 -25.10
C LEU A 783 7.26 9.29 -24.26
N HIS A 784 8.44 8.86 -24.73
CA HIS A 784 9.32 8.02 -23.93
C HIS A 784 9.79 8.73 -22.65
N HIS A 785 10.22 9.99 -22.73
CA HIS A 785 10.60 10.76 -21.53
C HIS A 785 9.40 11.05 -20.61
N ALA A 786 8.20 11.20 -21.17
CA ALA A 786 6.96 11.40 -20.42
C ALA A 786 6.36 10.10 -19.85
N GLY A 787 7.03 8.95 -19.99
CA GLY A 787 6.56 7.67 -19.45
C GLY A 787 5.51 6.93 -20.31
N VAL A 788 5.04 7.51 -21.42
CA VAL A 788 3.96 6.96 -22.25
C VAL A 788 4.51 5.96 -23.28
N MET A 789 4.97 4.80 -22.80
CA MET A 789 5.76 3.85 -23.59
C MET A 789 5.01 3.27 -24.79
N GLY A 790 3.70 3.00 -24.64
CA GLY A 790 2.85 2.46 -25.71
C GLY A 790 2.86 3.36 -26.95
N PHE A 791 2.52 4.64 -26.78
CA PHE A 791 2.54 5.60 -27.89
C PHE A 791 3.94 5.95 -28.36
N ALA A 792 4.95 5.96 -27.47
CA ALA A 792 6.33 6.14 -27.88
C ALA A 792 6.77 5.07 -28.90
N LYS A 793 6.39 3.82 -28.65
CA LYS A 793 6.63 2.68 -29.54
C LYS A 793 5.86 2.79 -30.85
N LEU A 794 4.57 3.16 -30.82
CA LEU A 794 3.77 3.41 -32.04
C LEU A 794 4.36 4.51 -32.91
N ALA A 795 4.74 5.64 -32.31
CA ALA A 795 5.31 6.79 -33.00
C ALA A 795 6.63 6.42 -33.70
N LEU A 796 7.54 5.74 -32.99
CA LEU A 796 8.83 5.32 -33.57
C LEU A 796 8.68 4.25 -34.65
N ALA A 797 7.73 3.33 -34.50
CA ALA A 797 7.43 2.33 -35.52
C ALA A 797 6.88 2.97 -36.80
N LYS A 798 5.89 3.86 -36.68
CA LYS A 798 5.33 4.60 -37.82
C LYS A 798 6.34 5.54 -38.47
N SER A 799 7.14 6.25 -37.67
CA SER A 799 8.28 7.04 -38.15
C SER A 799 9.22 6.21 -39.02
N ALA A 800 9.65 5.04 -38.51
CA ALA A 800 10.57 4.17 -39.25
C ALA A 800 9.98 3.67 -40.58
N ALA A 801 8.68 3.41 -40.63
CA ALA A 801 7.97 3.02 -41.84
C ALA A 801 7.91 4.16 -42.86
N LEU A 802 7.46 5.36 -42.44
CA LEU A 802 7.34 6.53 -43.32
C LEU A 802 8.70 7.00 -43.85
N LEU A 803 9.72 7.09 -42.98
CA LEU A 803 11.06 7.56 -43.37
C LEU A 803 11.81 6.56 -44.27
N ASN A 804 11.49 5.27 -44.18
CA ASN A 804 11.98 4.28 -45.15
C ASN A 804 11.42 4.54 -46.55
N GLY A 805 10.15 4.94 -46.65
CA GLY A 805 9.49 5.27 -47.91
C GLY A 805 10.03 6.54 -48.59
N THR A 806 10.57 7.49 -47.82
CA THR A 806 11.07 8.79 -48.33
C THR A 806 12.58 8.83 -48.59
N GLY A 807 13.31 7.74 -48.37
CA GLY A 807 14.76 7.65 -48.64
C GLY A 807 15.68 8.23 -47.54
N LEU A 808 15.12 8.70 -46.42
CA LEU A 808 15.85 9.25 -45.27
C LEU A 808 16.41 8.13 -44.35
N LYS A 809 17.29 7.29 -44.90
CA LYS A 809 17.76 6.03 -44.29
C LYS A 809 18.38 6.19 -42.90
N ASP A 810 19.13 7.27 -42.65
CA ASP A 810 19.77 7.53 -41.36
C ASP A 810 18.77 7.85 -40.26
N GLN A 811 17.70 8.58 -40.59
CA GLN A 811 16.65 8.91 -39.64
C GLN A 811 15.76 7.69 -39.36
N ALA A 812 15.42 6.91 -40.40
CA ALA A 812 14.72 5.64 -40.23
C ALA A 812 15.52 4.65 -39.35
N ARG A 813 16.86 4.64 -39.48
CA ARG A 813 17.75 3.86 -38.59
C ARG A 813 17.70 4.36 -37.14
N LYS A 814 17.70 5.67 -36.91
CA LYS A 814 17.56 6.26 -35.56
C LYS A 814 16.23 5.88 -34.91
N SER A 815 15.12 5.93 -35.64
CA SER A 815 13.82 5.49 -35.12
C SER A 815 13.80 4.00 -34.78
N ARG A 816 14.37 3.14 -35.64
CA ARG A 816 14.53 1.70 -35.35
C ARG A 816 15.41 1.44 -34.12
N GLN A 817 16.48 2.23 -33.94
CA GLN A 817 17.34 2.12 -32.76
C GLN A 817 16.58 2.51 -31.49
N GLY A 818 15.81 3.59 -31.52
CA GLY A 818 14.94 3.99 -30.41
C GLY A 818 13.91 2.91 -30.07
N LEU A 819 13.28 2.34 -31.09
CA LEU A 819 12.34 1.22 -30.93
C LEU A 819 13.02 -0.01 -30.30
N GLY A 820 14.25 -0.34 -30.71
CA GLY A 820 15.02 -1.45 -30.14
C GLY A 820 15.37 -1.24 -28.67
N LYS A 821 15.67 0.01 -28.26
CA LYS A 821 15.89 0.36 -26.84
C LYS A 821 14.63 0.16 -26.01
N LEU A 822 13.46 0.58 -26.54
CA LEU A 822 12.17 0.37 -25.88
C LEU A 822 11.81 -1.12 -25.78
N ALA A 823 12.05 -1.91 -26.83
CA ALA A 823 11.78 -3.35 -26.79
C ALA A 823 12.60 -4.09 -25.72
N ALA A 824 13.82 -3.62 -25.43
CA ALA A 824 14.67 -4.17 -24.37
C ALA A 824 14.16 -3.90 -22.95
N THR A 825 13.18 -2.98 -22.77
CA THR A 825 12.57 -2.68 -21.47
C THR A 825 11.40 -3.61 -21.10
N GLY A 826 11.10 -4.64 -21.91
CA GLY A 826 10.07 -5.63 -21.61
C GLY A 826 8.62 -5.20 -21.92
N VAL A 827 8.39 -3.98 -22.42
CA VAL A 827 7.05 -3.51 -22.82
C VAL A 827 6.60 -4.19 -24.12
N SER A 828 5.78 -5.23 -23.99
CA SER A 828 5.15 -5.92 -25.11
C SER A 828 4.07 -5.05 -25.75
N VAL A 829 4.08 -4.94 -27.08
CA VAL A 829 3.02 -4.29 -27.89
C VAL A 829 2.43 -5.34 -28.82
N SER A 830 2.09 -6.50 -28.26
CA SER A 830 1.21 -7.43 -28.96
C SER A 830 -0.22 -6.92 -28.78
N GLY A 831 -0.85 -6.49 -29.88
CA GLY A 831 -2.27 -6.09 -29.89
C GLY A 831 -2.60 -4.67 -30.37
N MET A 832 -1.61 -3.80 -30.64
CA MET A 832 -1.87 -2.44 -31.21
C MET A 832 -1.61 -2.34 -32.72
N ALA A 833 -1.20 -3.44 -33.37
CA ALA A 833 -1.20 -3.53 -34.82
C ALA A 833 -2.49 -4.22 -35.23
N GLY A 834 -3.37 -3.51 -35.93
CA GLY A 834 -4.47 -4.14 -36.65
C GLY A 834 -3.94 -5.32 -37.47
N ALA A 835 -4.75 -6.37 -37.59
CA ALA A 835 -4.46 -7.54 -38.40
C ALA A 835 -3.92 -7.12 -39.78
N GLY A 836 -2.61 -7.22 -39.96
CA GLY A 836 -1.91 -6.69 -41.13
C GLY A 836 -0.41 -6.61 -40.91
N ASP A 837 0.29 -7.64 -41.41
CA ASP A 837 1.75 -7.75 -41.54
C ASP A 837 2.54 -8.06 -40.25
N GLY A 838 2.36 -9.30 -39.77
CA GLY A 838 3.44 -10.02 -39.09
C GLY A 838 4.62 -10.10 -40.06
N GLY A 839 5.58 -9.19 -39.87
CA GLY A 839 6.57 -8.81 -40.88
C GLY A 839 7.13 -10.00 -41.64
N ALA A 840 6.82 -10.04 -42.94
CA ALA A 840 7.30 -11.06 -43.85
C ALA A 840 8.78 -11.38 -43.62
N LEU A 841 9.12 -12.67 -43.54
CA LEU A 841 10.50 -13.12 -43.42
C LEU A 841 11.38 -12.38 -44.44
N THR A 842 12.52 -11.86 -43.98
CA THR A 842 13.50 -11.30 -44.92
C THR A 842 13.91 -12.39 -45.90
N ARG A 843 14.37 -12.01 -47.09
CA ARG A 843 14.81 -12.97 -48.12
C ARG A 843 15.75 -14.05 -47.56
N ARG A 844 16.65 -13.65 -46.64
CA ARG A 844 17.63 -14.55 -46.03
C ARG A 844 17.05 -15.44 -44.93
N GLU A 845 16.14 -14.91 -44.11
CA GLU A 845 15.40 -15.72 -43.13
C GLU A 845 14.51 -16.75 -43.82
N ARG A 846 13.81 -16.37 -44.92
CA ARG A 846 12.98 -17.29 -45.70
C ARG A 846 13.80 -18.40 -46.36
N GLU A 847 14.97 -18.08 -46.89
CA GLU A 847 15.88 -19.07 -47.49
C GLU A 847 16.41 -20.06 -46.44
N ILE A 848 16.81 -19.58 -45.26
CA ILE A 848 17.30 -20.43 -44.16
C ILE A 848 16.17 -21.27 -43.54
N ALA A 849 15.02 -20.66 -43.28
CA ALA A 849 13.84 -21.33 -42.74
C ALA A 849 13.31 -22.39 -43.72
N GLY A 850 13.31 -22.11 -45.04
CA GLY A 850 12.91 -23.07 -46.07
C GLY A 850 13.86 -24.28 -46.16
N LEU A 851 15.17 -24.08 -45.99
CA LEU A 851 16.13 -25.20 -45.91
C LEU A 851 15.96 -26.00 -44.61
N ALA A 852 15.66 -25.33 -43.50
CA ALA A 852 15.39 -25.99 -42.22
C ALA A 852 14.08 -26.80 -42.26
N ALA A 853 13.03 -26.29 -42.91
CA ALA A 853 11.76 -26.98 -43.14
C ALA A 853 11.92 -28.23 -44.04
N GLN A 854 12.93 -28.25 -44.91
CA GLN A 854 13.30 -29.40 -45.74
C GLN A 854 14.14 -30.45 -44.98
N GLY A 855 14.40 -30.25 -43.68
CA GLY A 855 15.10 -31.20 -42.83
C GLY A 855 16.63 -31.09 -42.80
N LEU A 856 17.22 -30.06 -43.43
CA LEU A 856 18.67 -29.82 -43.31
C LEU A 856 19.00 -29.35 -41.90
N THR A 857 20.12 -29.79 -41.33
CA THR A 857 20.65 -29.32 -40.04
C THR A 857 21.31 -27.94 -40.18
N ASP A 858 21.46 -27.22 -39.06
CA ASP A 858 22.05 -25.86 -39.08
C ASP A 858 23.48 -25.84 -39.62
N ARG A 859 24.22 -26.95 -39.42
CA ARG A 859 25.58 -27.14 -39.94
C ARG A 859 25.59 -27.34 -41.45
N GLU A 860 24.63 -28.09 -41.99
CA GLU A 860 24.47 -28.28 -43.43
C GLU A 860 23.99 -27.00 -44.12
N ILE A 861 23.08 -26.25 -43.50
CA ILE A 861 22.63 -24.95 -43.99
C ILE A 861 23.80 -23.95 -43.99
N ALA A 862 24.60 -23.92 -42.92
CA ALA A 862 25.79 -23.07 -42.81
C ALA A 862 26.80 -23.39 -43.93
N GLN A 863 27.06 -24.67 -44.21
CA GLN A 863 27.94 -25.08 -45.30
C GLN A 863 27.36 -24.73 -46.68
N LYS A 864 26.09 -25.05 -46.92
CA LYS A 864 25.40 -24.83 -48.20
C LYS A 864 25.31 -23.35 -48.57
N LEU A 865 25.16 -22.49 -47.57
CA LEU A 865 25.03 -21.05 -47.74
C LEU A 865 26.34 -20.26 -47.45
N THR A 866 27.43 -20.97 -47.16
CA THR A 866 28.75 -20.39 -46.81
C THR A 866 28.68 -19.39 -45.65
N LEU A 867 27.88 -19.71 -44.62
CA LEU A 867 27.68 -18.93 -43.40
C LEU A 867 28.30 -19.63 -42.18
N SER A 868 28.46 -18.91 -41.06
CA SER A 868 28.78 -19.55 -39.77
C SER A 868 27.54 -20.16 -39.12
N LEU A 869 27.73 -21.21 -38.31
CA LEU A 869 26.64 -21.88 -37.58
C LEU A 869 25.82 -20.89 -36.73
N ARG A 870 26.50 -20.02 -35.99
CA ARG A 870 25.89 -18.96 -35.18
C ARG A 870 25.04 -17.98 -36.00
N THR A 871 25.37 -17.78 -37.28
CA THR A 871 24.58 -16.92 -38.18
C THR A 871 23.29 -17.62 -38.59
N VAL A 872 23.32 -18.92 -38.84
CA VAL A 872 22.13 -19.73 -39.15
C VAL A 872 21.19 -19.81 -37.94
N GLU A 873 21.72 -20.11 -36.75
CA GLU A 873 20.97 -20.11 -35.49
C GLU A 873 20.31 -18.75 -35.23
N GLY A 874 21.07 -17.66 -35.42
CA GLY A 874 20.55 -16.30 -35.26
C GLY A 874 19.44 -15.93 -36.26
N HIS A 875 19.49 -16.46 -37.49
CA HIS A 875 18.42 -16.26 -38.49
C HIS A 875 17.19 -17.12 -38.21
N LEU A 876 17.36 -18.37 -37.76
CA LEU A 876 16.25 -19.24 -37.36
C LEU A 876 15.54 -18.70 -36.14
N TYR A 877 16.27 -18.25 -35.12
CA TYR A 877 15.69 -17.63 -33.93
C TYR A 877 14.80 -16.42 -34.29
N ARG A 878 15.25 -15.56 -35.22
CA ARG A 878 14.46 -14.42 -35.70
C ARG A 878 13.28 -14.85 -36.57
N ALA A 879 13.44 -15.90 -37.37
CA ALA A 879 12.34 -16.47 -38.14
C ALA A 879 11.25 -17.03 -37.21
N TYR A 880 11.63 -17.74 -36.15
CA TYR A 880 10.72 -18.27 -35.14
C TYR A 880 9.95 -17.16 -34.42
N ALA A 881 10.66 -16.13 -33.98
CA ALA A 881 10.05 -14.97 -33.35
C ALA A 881 9.07 -14.21 -34.27
N LYS A 882 9.32 -14.19 -35.60
CA LYS A 882 8.43 -13.55 -36.59
C LYS A 882 7.24 -14.41 -36.98
N LEU A 883 7.41 -15.72 -37.02
CA LEU A 883 6.37 -16.69 -37.33
C LEU A 883 5.53 -17.10 -36.12
N GLY A 884 5.95 -16.71 -34.90
CA GLY A 884 5.26 -17.07 -33.66
C GLY A 884 5.41 -18.54 -33.26
N ILE A 885 6.44 -19.21 -33.76
CA ILE A 885 6.71 -20.64 -33.52
C ILE A 885 7.85 -20.83 -32.52
N SER A 886 7.86 -21.96 -31.82
CA SER A 886 8.86 -22.26 -30.78
C SER A 886 9.82 -23.36 -31.18
N THR A 887 9.43 -24.20 -32.15
CA THR A 887 10.19 -25.38 -32.57
C THR A 887 10.46 -25.39 -34.07
N ARG A 888 11.53 -26.08 -34.47
CA ARG A 888 11.88 -26.28 -35.88
C ARG A 888 10.82 -27.10 -36.63
N GLU A 889 10.13 -27.97 -35.92
CA GLU A 889 9.12 -28.88 -36.46
C GLU A 889 7.86 -28.14 -36.94
N GLU A 890 7.60 -26.95 -36.42
CA GLU A 890 6.50 -26.07 -36.82
C GLU A 890 6.78 -25.29 -38.12
N LEU A 891 8.03 -25.29 -38.62
CA LEU A 891 8.40 -24.54 -39.82
C LEU A 891 7.65 -24.91 -41.12
N PRO A 892 7.39 -26.20 -41.43
CA PRO A 892 6.70 -26.56 -42.68
C PRO A 892 5.25 -26.09 -42.73
N GLU A 893 4.59 -25.95 -41.57
CA GLU A 893 3.21 -25.44 -41.48
C GLU A 893 3.16 -23.91 -41.41
N ALA A 894 4.23 -23.27 -40.92
CA ALA A 894 4.31 -21.83 -40.71
C ALA A 894 4.89 -21.02 -41.91
N LEU A 895 5.47 -21.68 -42.93
CA LEU A 895 6.06 -21.07 -44.13
C LEU A 895 5.13 -21.14 -45.34
#